data_AF-A0A661I1D7-F1
#
_entry.id   AF-A0A661I1D7-F1
#
_cell.length_a   1.000
_cell.length_b   1.000
_cell.length_c   1.000
_cell.angle_alpha   90.00
_cell.angle_beta   90.00
_cell.angle_gamma   90.00
#
_symmetry.space_group_name_H-M   'P 1'
#
loop_
_entity.id
_entity.type
_entity.pdbx_description
1 polymer ?
#
loop_
_entity_poly.entity_id
_entity_poly.type
_entity_poly.pdbx_seq_one_letter_code
_entity_poly.pdbx_strand_id
1 'polypeptide(L)'
;MKKLIEILLVAAVFFSLGMYVGQDKDVTDTKIATVTTNIDQSDAKVDVNIDTDTKVIKAKAVKSKNLAVVYTFDKDIEEKYNELTEHKVQTIGFTLTDPHKRVNDHYKEKYGSTKLDFLSFQSIVNDAKIKPLLNIDPRIAGFSPFNLLGYKKLNEKQTVVTHLMPEAILDMLGIEDKKLRVAYINSFVELDALIEKELGGTKSYIEYDKLADKRMMNFELDFDRPVDLTDFVDDFQEKFEETFEEGGYLIAGYYNFKENGEDTIPEYDAFWTYALCHFKFSYTVFDNEGGRPSAGMFAPCSMYMYIKKGTNTLVIGMPTLANWGATLKIDDPKRAEFIKKLDIEIPSLLKSLGAKAVANENPLMKKAGIVTTVTKTENRVEKTTVEKKIEAISIPRVVATPSTAGYVEKDFISAYLRGPLTTISQVEADLKNAGFEVLGVHDIDKKGDLTSITFTCEGLKKMASEKNKGFIGVLKVLVDDVNKQISISNPLYFAKAYLQDDFNKVIATNILDKLNNTFEGLKNAKDGMEFDDLSGYHFAMSMPYYEDMEDVAKGDNKKLIEKAKASGSVVFELILNNGSSLLGIKLDNRTTKFAKKIGANNASVIPYTILIEDNKAKILAPKYSLALHYPLLSMTGFMTIATVPSAIIKDCKKIFQ
;
A
#
# COMPACT_ATOMS: atom_id res chain seq x y z
N MET A 1 32.45 41.95 18.02
CA MET A 1 31.54 42.82 17.23
C MET A 1 31.83 42.80 15.73
N LYS A 2 33.06 42.98 15.23
CA LYS A 2 33.38 42.88 13.79
C LYS A 2 33.03 41.52 13.14
N LYS A 3 33.33 40.39 13.80
CA LYS A 3 32.95 39.04 13.31
C LYS A 3 31.44 38.74 13.30
N LEU A 4 30.64 39.47 14.08
CA LEU A 4 29.18 39.30 14.10
C LEU A 4 28.51 40.04 12.93
N ILE A 5 29.14 41.13 12.47
CA ILE A 5 28.69 41.94 11.33
C ILE A 5 29.02 41.24 9.99
N GLU A 6 30.15 40.53 9.89
CA GLU A 6 30.50 39.74 8.70
C GLU A 6 29.56 38.54 8.49
N ILE A 7 29.11 37.87 9.56
CA ILE A 7 28.17 36.74 9.47
C ILE A 7 26.76 37.24 9.07
N LEU A 8 26.33 38.41 9.54
CA LEU A 8 25.07 39.03 9.14
C LEU A 8 25.08 39.55 7.69
N LEU A 9 26.24 40.02 7.20
CA LEU A 9 26.39 40.44 5.80
C LEU A 9 26.41 39.26 4.82
N VAL A 10 27.01 38.11 5.19
CA VAL A 10 26.95 36.90 4.36
C VAL A 10 25.53 36.32 4.33
N ALA A 11 24.80 36.35 5.45
CA ALA A 11 23.39 35.92 5.48
C ALA A 11 22.47 36.83 4.64
N ALA A 12 22.71 38.14 4.61
CA ALA A 12 21.93 39.09 3.79
C ALA A 12 22.22 38.98 2.28
N VAL A 13 23.45 38.59 1.89
CA VAL A 13 23.81 38.34 0.49
C VAL A 13 23.24 37.00 -0.02
N PHE A 14 23.16 35.97 0.83
CA PHE A 14 22.48 34.71 0.47
C PHE A 14 20.94 34.86 0.42
N PHE A 15 20.35 35.73 1.24
CA PHE A 15 18.90 36.00 1.18
C PHE A 15 18.49 36.86 -0.02
N SER A 16 19.39 37.71 -0.55
CA SER A 16 19.11 38.57 -1.70
C SER A 16 19.39 37.92 -3.06
N LEU A 17 20.24 36.87 -3.13
CA LEU A 17 20.37 36.06 -4.36
C LEU A 17 19.27 35.00 -4.54
N GLY A 18 18.53 34.64 -3.47
CA GLY A 18 17.40 33.70 -3.55
C GLY A 18 16.05 34.33 -3.95
N MET A 19 15.99 35.67 -4.03
CA MET A 19 14.80 36.44 -4.40
C MET A 19 15.05 37.30 -5.64
N TYR A 20 15.51 36.68 -6.73
CA TYR A 20 15.44 37.29 -8.06
C TYR A 20 15.38 36.20 -9.13
N VAL A 21 14.34 35.36 -9.08
CA VAL A 21 13.94 34.51 -10.20
C VAL A 21 12.80 35.23 -10.91
N GLY A 22 13.14 35.83 -12.06
CA GLY A 22 12.26 36.14 -13.18
C GLY A 22 10.93 36.83 -12.87
N GLN A 23 10.92 38.17 -12.91
CA GLN A 23 9.81 38.82 -13.61
C GLN A 23 9.98 38.52 -15.10
N ASP A 24 9.27 37.52 -15.62
CA ASP A 24 9.12 37.33 -17.05
C ASP A 24 7.66 37.02 -17.39
N LYS A 25 7.08 38.03 -18.04
CA LYS A 25 5.97 38.08 -19.01
C LYS A 25 5.01 36.88 -19.06
N ASP A 26 3.72 37.22 -18.94
CA ASP A 26 2.55 36.43 -19.35
C ASP A 26 2.86 35.42 -20.46
N VAL A 27 3.03 34.15 -20.07
CA VAL A 27 2.97 33.02 -20.99
C VAL A 27 1.48 32.74 -21.17
N THR A 28 0.98 33.04 -22.37
CA THR A 28 -0.41 32.81 -22.73
C THR A 28 -0.68 31.31 -22.79
N ASP A 29 -1.66 30.87 -22.01
CA ASP A 29 -2.21 29.50 -22.02
C ASP A 29 -2.62 29.10 -23.44
N THR A 30 -2.03 28.01 -23.95
CA THR A 30 -2.66 27.29 -25.07
C THR A 30 -3.84 26.51 -24.50
N LYS A 31 -5.05 27.05 -24.69
CA LYS A 31 -6.29 26.36 -24.31
C LYS A 31 -6.33 24.97 -24.95
N ILE A 32 -6.47 23.94 -24.12
CA ILE A 32 -6.85 22.60 -24.58
C ILE A 32 -8.25 22.73 -25.20
N ALA A 33 -8.41 22.34 -26.45
CA ALA A 33 -9.69 22.44 -27.15
C ALA A 33 -10.67 21.40 -26.58
N THR A 34 -11.67 21.86 -25.83
CA THR A 34 -12.79 21.05 -25.35
C THR A 34 -13.93 21.19 -26.35
N VAL A 35 -14.39 20.09 -26.94
CA VAL A 35 -15.56 20.08 -27.84
C VAL A 35 -16.79 19.65 -27.04
N THR A 36 -17.82 20.50 -27.02
CA THR A 36 -19.11 20.21 -26.38
C THR A 36 -20.11 19.76 -27.45
N THR A 37 -20.70 18.58 -27.28
CA THR A 37 -21.84 18.13 -28.10
C THR A 37 -23.11 18.13 -27.26
N ASN A 38 -24.12 18.88 -27.69
CA ASN A 38 -25.47 18.74 -27.16
C ASN A 38 -26.05 17.41 -27.65
N ILE A 39 -26.59 16.63 -26.72
CA ILE A 39 -27.17 15.32 -26.98
C ILE A 39 -28.48 15.52 -27.74
N ASP A 40 -28.51 15.09 -29.00
CA ASP A 40 -29.74 14.71 -29.68
C ASP A 40 -29.57 13.29 -30.23
N GLN A 41 -30.64 12.50 -30.14
CA GLN A 41 -30.64 11.06 -30.42
C GLN A 41 -30.42 10.74 -31.91
N SER A 42 -29.87 9.54 -32.19
CA SER A 42 -29.68 8.90 -33.51
C SER A 42 -28.54 9.51 -34.37
N ASP A 43 -27.62 8.81 -35.03
CA ASP A 43 -27.49 7.44 -35.49
C ASP A 43 -25.99 7.09 -35.59
N ALA A 44 -25.58 5.91 -35.11
CA ALA A 44 -24.36 5.26 -35.59
C ALA A 44 -24.77 3.90 -36.19
N LYS A 45 -25.20 3.93 -37.46
CA LYS A 45 -25.35 2.72 -38.27
C LYS A 45 -23.96 2.19 -38.62
N VAL A 46 -23.71 0.95 -38.22
CA VAL A 46 -22.60 0.14 -38.71
C VAL A 46 -23.04 -0.42 -40.07
N ASP A 47 -22.61 0.21 -41.16
CA ASP A 47 -22.74 -0.37 -42.49
C ASP A 47 -21.66 -1.45 -42.67
N VAL A 48 -22.08 -2.71 -42.55
CA VAL A 48 -21.28 -3.86 -42.94
C VAL A 48 -21.54 -4.12 -44.42
N ASN A 49 -20.64 -3.68 -45.29
CA ASN A 49 -20.63 -4.12 -46.68
C ASN A 49 -19.63 -5.29 -46.81
N ILE A 50 -20.16 -6.51 -46.98
CA ILE A 50 -19.36 -7.69 -47.29
C ILE A 50 -19.14 -7.68 -48.80
N ASP A 51 -17.94 -7.27 -49.22
CA ASP A 51 -17.47 -7.53 -50.58
C ASP A 51 -16.47 -8.69 -50.55
N THR A 52 -16.87 -9.77 -51.20
CA THR A 52 -16.09 -10.97 -51.42
C THR A 52 -15.12 -10.72 -52.57
N ASP A 53 -13.89 -10.27 -52.28
CA ASP A 53 -12.74 -10.74 -53.06
C ASP A 53 -11.38 -10.42 -52.43
N THR A 54 -10.53 -11.43 -52.48
CA THR A 54 -9.17 -11.51 -51.94
C THR A 54 -8.24 -10.40 -52.44
N LYS A 55 -7.87 -9.47 -51.56
CA LYS A 55 -6.59 -8.74 -51.57
C LYS A 55 -6.24 -8.29 -50.15
N VAL A 56 -5.12 -8.78 -49.63
CA VAL A 56 -4.58 -8.39 -48.31
C VAL A 56 -4.20 -6.91 -48.35
N ILE A 57 -5.11 -6.05 -47.92
CA ILE A 57 -4.80 -4.67 -47.56
C ILE A 57 -4.52 -4.65 -46.06
N LYS A 58 -3.27 -4.34 -45.68
CA LYS A 58 -2.93 -4.01 -44.29
C LYS A 58 -3.66 -2.71 -43.93
N ALA A 59 -4.88 -2.83 -43.41
CA ALA A 59 -5.62 -1.71 -42.85
C ALA A 59 -4.86 -1.21 -41.61
N LYS A 60 -4.25 -0.03 -41.72
CA LYS A 60 -3.63 0.68 -40.60
C LYS A 60 -4.77 1.12 -39.67
N ALA A 61 -4.71 0.72 -38.39
CA ALA A 61 -5.74 1.09 -37.41
C ALA A 61 -5.89 2.62 -37.37
N VAL A 62 -7.13 3.11 -37.48
CA VAL A 62 -7.46 4.53 -37.33
C VAL A 62 -7.29 4.88 -35.86
N LYS A 63 -6.40 5.82 -35.55
CA LYS A 63 -6.14 6.28 -34.19
C LYS A 63 -7.37 6.99 -33.63
N SER A 64 -7.65 6.80 -32.34
CA SER A 64 -8.69 7.61 -31.68
C SER A 64 -8.30 9.09 -31.70
N LYS A 65 -9.28 9.98 -31.91
CA LYS A 65 -9.09 11.43 -31.77
C LYS A 65 -9.13 11.87 -30.30
N ASN A 66 -9.83 11.10 -29.46
CA ASN A 66 -10.11 11.43 -28.07
C ASN A 66 -9.14 10.69 -27.15
N LEU A 67 -8.45 11.45 -26.30
CA LEU A 67 -7.55 10.99 -25.25
C LEU A 67 -8.33 10.54 -24.02
N ALA A 68 -9.31 11.33 -23.60
CA ALA A 68 -10.05 11.14 -22.36
C ALA A 68 -11.49 11.63 -22.49
N VAL A 69 -12.37 11.01 -21.74
CA VAL A 69 -13.73 11.49 -21.50
C VAL A 69 -13.74 12.33 -20.22
N VAL A 70 -14.46 13.44 -20.25
CA VAL A 70 -14.52 14.41 -19.15
C VAL A 70 -15.97 14.70 -18.81
N TYR A 71 -16.31 14.55 -17.53
CA TYR A 71 -17.60 14.90 -16.95
C TYR A 71 -17.40 16.12 -16.05
N THR A 72 -18.06 17.23 -16.38
CA THR A 72 -17.99 18.48 -15.59
C THR A 72 -19.30 18.79 -14.89
N PHE A 73 -19.20 19.34 -13.68
CA PHE A 73 -20.33 19.61 -12.80
C PHE A 73 -20.20 21.02 -12.21
N ASP A 74 -21.21 21.87 -12.36
CA ASP A 74 -21.21 23.25 -11.81
C ASP A 74 -21.46 23.32 -10.29
N LYS A 75 -21.19 22.22 -9.58
CA LYS A 75 -21.35 22.08 -8.13
C LYS A 75 -20.31 21.11 -7.61
N ASP A 76 -20.10 21.16 -6.30
CA ASP A 76 -19.30 20.15 -5.62
C ASP A 76 -20.02 18.79 -5.64
N ILE A 77 -19.30 17.76 -6.08
CA ILE A 77 -19.77 16.38 -6.10
C ILE A 77 -18.79 15.41 -5.43
N GLU A 78 -17.81 15.89 -4.64
CA GLU A 78 -16.76 15.03 -4.06
C GLU A 78 -17.34 13.82 -3.31
N GLU A 79 -18.36 14.03 -2.47
CA GLU A 79 -19.03 12.95 -1.74
C GLU A 79 -19.70 11.93 -2.67
N LYS A 80 -20.40 12.39 -3.70
CA LYS A 80 -21.06 11.50 -4.67
C LYS A 80 -20.05 10.73 -5.52
N TYR A 81 -18.96 11.39 -5.87
CA TYR A 81 -17.85 10.77 -6.58
C TYR A 81 -17.21 9.66 -5.73
N ASN A 82 -16.96 9.94 -4.45
CA ASN A 82 -16.44 8.93 -3.51
C ASN A 82 -17.40 7.74 -3.38
N GLU A 83 -18.70 7.99 -3.14
CA GLU A 83 -19.74 6.95 -3.09
C GLU A 83 -19.80 6.10 -4.37
N LEU A 84 -19.69 6.74 -5.54
CA LEU A 84 -19.64 6.03 -6.82
C LEU A 84 -18.47 5.05 -6.83
N THR A 85 -17.26 5.54 -6.53
CA THR A 85 -16.03 4.75 -6.61
C THR A 85 -15.89 3.69 -5.51
N GLU A 86 -16.39 3.96 -4.31
CA GLU A 86 -16.25 3.06 -3.17
C GLU A 86 -17.30 1.96 -3.17
N HIS A 87 -18.50 2.24 -3.69
CA HIS A 87 -19.63 1.31 -3.57
C HIS A 87 -20.30 0.98 -4.90
N LYS A 88 -20.61 1.97 -5.75
CA LYS A 88 -21.46 1.74 -6.93
C LYS A 88 -20.74 0.99 -8.05
N VAL A 89 -19.46 1.26 -8.29
CA VAL A 89 -18.69 0.57 -9.34
C VAL A 89 -18.60 -0.95 -9.09
N GLN A 90 -18.72 -1.40 -7.84
CA GLN A 90 -18.76 -2.83 -7.51
C GLN A 90 -19.99 -3.54 -8.09
N THR A 91 -21.11 -2.81 -8.27
CA THR A 91 -22.35 -3.38 -8.83
C THR A 91 -22.21 -3.79 -10.30
N ILE A 92 -21.20 -3.26 -11.00
CA ILE A 92 -20.85 -3.59 -12.38
C ILE A 92 -19.51 -4.34 -12.47
N GLY A 93 -19.05 -4.93 -11.35
CA GLY A 93 -17.88 -5.81 -11.29
C GLY A 93 -16.52 -5.10 -11.26
N PHE A 94 -16.48 -3.78 -11.07
CA PHE A 94 -15.23 -3.06 -10.84
C PHE A 94 -14.83 -3.11 -9.36
N THR A 95 -13.55 -3.29 -9.09
CA THR A 95 -12.96 -3.21 -7.76
C THR A 95 -12.13 -1.94 -7.65
N LEU A 96 -12.28 -1.22 -6.53
CA LEU A 96 -11.40 -0.13 -6.13
C LEU A 96 -10.20 -0.71 -5.38
N THR A 97 -8.98 -0.51 -5.89
CA THR A 97 -7.79 -1.23 -5.39
C THR A 97 -7.00 -0.41 -4.39
N ASP A 98 -6.72 0.86 -4.70
CA ASP A 98 -5.83 1.72 -3.93
C ASP A 98 -6.35 3.18 -3.99
N PRO A 99 -7.39 3.52 -3.21
CA PRO A 99 -7.97 4.86 -3.23
C PRO A 99 -7.06 5.89 -2.55
N HIS A 100 -6.70 6.95 -3.29
CA HIS A 100 -5.97 8.10 -2.77
C HIS A 100 -6.83 9.35 -2.85
N LYS A 101 -7.54 9.64 -1.77
CA LYS A 101 -8.40 10.82 -1.66
C LYS A 101 -7.61 12.06 -1.26
N ARG A 102 -7.99 13.22 -1.80
CA ARG A 102 -7.51 14.55 -1.39
C ARG A 102 -5.98 14.68 -1.31
N VAL A 103 -5.27 14.13 -2.31
CA VAL A 103 -3.80 14.14 -2.40
C VAL A 103 -3.22 15.56 -2.37
N ASN A 104 -3.99 16.54 -2.83
CA ASN A 104 -3.65 17.97 -2.74
C ASN A 104 -3.46 18.48 -1.30
N ASP A 105 -4.13 17.89 -0.30
CA ASP A 105 -3.94 18.28 1.10
C ASP A 105 -2.52 17.91 1.56
N HIS A 106 -2.02 16.75 1.14
CA HIS A 106 -0.63 16.33 1.39
C HIS A 106 0.38 17.18 0.62
N TYR A 107 0.04 17.64 -0.60
CA TYR A 107 0.87 18.63 -1.29
C TYR A 107 0.97 19.94 -0.53
N LYS A 108 -0.17 20.43 0.00
CA LYS A 108 -0.21 21.66 0.80
C LYS A 108 0.61 21.51 2.07
N GLU A 109 0.48 20.39 2.78
CA GLU A 109 1.27 20.10 3.98
C GLU A 109 2.78 20.10 3.68
N LYS A 110 3.20 19.41 2.61
CA LYS A 110 4.62 19.24 2.29
C LYS A 110 5.27 20.43 1.59
N TYR A 111 4.53 21.13 0.73
CA TYR A 111 5.05 22.20 -0.13
C TYR A 111 4.48 23.59 0.19
N GLY A 112 3.61 23.70 1.20
CA GLY A 112 3.09 24.95 1.74
C GLY A 112 1.92 25.57 0.98
N SER A 113 1.53 25.01 -0.18
CA SER A 113 0.41 25.56 -0.97
C SER A 113 -0.24 24.52 -1.88
N THR A 114 -1.51 24.78 -2.21
CA THR A 114 -2.29 24.07 -3.23
C THR A 114 -3.15 25.06 -3.99
N LYS A 115 -3.44 24.76 -5.26
CA LYS A 115 -4.42 25.43 -6.12
C LYS A 115 -5.70 24.60 -6.30
N LEU A 116 -5.77 23.45 -5.65
CA LEU A 116 -6.86 22.48 -5.76
C LEU A 116 -7.67 22.45 -4.46
N ASP A 117 -8.98 22.37 -4.60
CA ASP A 117 -9.91 22.14 -3.51
C ASP A 117 -9.87 20.66 -3.09
N PHE A 118 -9.95 19.77 -4.09
CA PHE A 118 -9.61 18.36 -3.93
C PHE A 118 -8.96 17.79 -5.20
N LEU A 119 -8.15 16.75 -5.01
CA LEU A 119 -7.58 15.89 -6.04
C LEU A 119 -7.56 14.45 -5.54
N SER A 120 -8.26 13.55 -6.22
CA SER A 120 -8.40 12.15 -5.80
C SER A 120 -8.11 11.19 -6.94
N PHE A 121 -7.26 10.21 -6.70
CA PHE A 121 -6.97 9.10 -7.62
C PHE A 121 -7.71 7.84 -7.14
N GLN A 122 -8.66 7.36 -7.92
CA GLN A 122 -9.46 6.18 -7.61
C GLN A 122 -9.14 5.09 -8.65
N SER A 123 -8.14 4.27 -8.34
CA SER A 123 -7.68 3.18 -9.23
C SER A 123 -8.69 2.03 -9.24
N ILE A 124 -9.27 1.73 -10.40
CA ILE A 124 -10.31 0.71 -10.56
C ILE A 124 -9.96 -0.30 -11.66
N VAL A 125 -10.45 -1.53 -11.49
CA VAL A 125 -10.27 -2.63 -12.46
C VAL A 125 -11.47 -3.59 -12.43
N ASN A 126 -11.86 -4.11 -13.60
CA ASN A 126 -12.86 -5.16 -13.72
C ASN A 126 -12.19 -6.49 -14.08
N ASP A 127 -11.89 -7.29 -13.07
CA ASP A 127 -11.12 -8.53 -13.22
C ASP A 127 -11.72 -9.50 -14.22
N ALA A 128 -13.04 -9.69 -14.19
CA ALA A 128 -13.72 -10.64 -15.07
C ALA A 128 -13.56 -10.26 -16.55
N LYS A 129 -13.48 -8.96 -16.86
CA LYS A 129 -13.29 -8.45 -18.22
C LYS A 129 -11.81 -8.33 -18.60
N ILE A 130 -10.92 -8.03 -17.65
CA ILE A 130 -9.50 -7.78 -17.92
C ILE A 130 -8.66 -9.06 -17.92
N LYS A 131 -8.81 -9.94 -16.92
CA LYS A 131 -7.96 -11.14 -16.78
C LYS A 131 -7.90 -12.00 -18.04
N PRO A 132 -9.02 -12.34 -18.72
CA PRO A 132 -8.95 -13.12 -19.95
C PRO A 132 -8.13 -12.46 -21.07
N LEU A 133 -8.11 -11.13 -21.11
CA LEU A 133 -7.38 -10.35 -22.12
C LEU A 133 -5.87 -10.33 -21.87
N LEU A 134 -5.43 -10.53 -20.63
CA LEU A 134 -4.01 -10.69 -20.30
C LEU A 134 -3.40 -11.91 -21.00
N ASN A 135 -4.19 -12.95 -21.31
CA ASN A 135 -3.72 -14.10 -22.09
C ASN A 135 -3.54 -13.80 -23.59
N ILE A 136 -4.02 -12.64 -24.07
CA ILE A 136 -3.84 -12.20 -25.46
C ILE A 136 -2.68 -11.20 -25.54
N ASP A 137 -2.71 -10.15 -24.71
CA ASP A 137 -1.61 -9.19 -24.61
C ASP A 137 -1.51 -8.61 -23.20
N PRO A 138 -0.49 -9.00 -22.40
CA PRO A 138 -0.37 -8.57 -21.01
C PRO A 138 -0.06 -7.08 -20.87
N ARG A 139 0.31 -6.39 -21.96
CA ARG A 139 0.65 -4.95 -21.92
C ARG A 139 -0.52 -4.06 -21.49
N ILE A 140 -1.76 -4.53 -21.59
CA ILE A 140 -2.95 -3.80 -21.06
C ILE A 140 -2.86 -3.53 -19.55
N ALA A 141 -2.09 -4.34 -18.81
CA ALA A 141 -1.82 -4.11 -17.39
C ALA A 141 -1.03 -2.81 -17.12
N GLY A 142 -0.44 -2.18 -18.15
CA GLY A 142 0.13 -0.83 -18.05
C GLY A 142 -0.90 0.27 -17.76
N PHE A 143 -2.19 -0.04 -17.88
CA PHE A 143 -3.32 0.81 -17.48
C PHE A 143 -4.44 -0.05 -16.85
N SER A 144 -4.09 -1.12 -16.12
CA SER A 144 -5.07 -1.91 -15.39
C SER A 144 -4.44 -2.34 -14.05
N PRO A 145 -4.90 -1.80 -12.91
CA PRO A 145 -5.96 -0.80 -12.76
C PRO A 145 -5.72 0.52 -13.50
N PHE A 146 -6.79 1.19 -13.95
CA PHE A 146 -6.71 2.57 -14.46
C PHE A 146 -7.32 3.53 -13.45
N ASN A 147 -6.97 4.80 -13.58
CA ASN A 147 -7.46 5.82 -12.67
C ASN A 147 -8.76 6.46 -13.19
N LEU A 148 -9.79 6.40 -12.37
CA LEU A 148 -10.90 7.34 -12.45
C LEU A 148 -10.50 8.56 -11.60
N LEU A 149 -10.24 9.68 -12.25
CA LEU A 149 -9.74 10.90 -11.62
C LEU A 149 -10.91 11.80 -11.21
N GLY A 150 -10.85 12.35 -9.99
CA GLY A 150 -11.71 13.42 -9.53
C GLY A 150 -10.89 14.62 -9.06
N TYR A 151 -11.24 15.84 -9.50
CA TYR A 151 -10.62 17.06 -8.96
C TYR A 151 -11.51 18.28 -9.04
N LYS A 152 -11.15 19.31 -8.29
CA LYS A 152 -11.74 20.66 -8.36
C LYS A 152 -10.66 21.69 -8.03
N LYS A 153 -10.60 22.78 -8.80
CA LYS A 153 -9.67 23.89 -8.51
C LYS A 153 -10.30 24.88 -7.52
N LEU A 154 -9.49 25.54 -6.70
CA LEU A 154 -9.97 26.51 -5.71
C LEU A 154 -10.67 27.73 -6.34
N ASN A 155 -10.25 28.14 -7.53
CA ASN A 155 -10.79 29.31 -8.24
C ASN A 155 -11.88 28.97 -9.25
N GLU A 156 -12.27 27.69 -9.36
CA GLU A 156 -13.31 27.22 -10.29
C GLU A 156 -14.45 26.59 -9.50
N LYS A 157 -15.69 26.84 -9.93
CA LYS A 157 -16.86 26.18 -9.32
C LYS A 157 -17.02 24.73 -9.76
N GLN A 158 -16.33 24.35 -10.83
CA GLN A 158 -16.55 23.07 -11.50
C GLN A 158 -15.76 21.95 -10.85
N THR A 159 -16.46 20.88 -10.49
CA THR A 159 -15.84 19.58 -10.24
C THR A 159 -15.69 18.83 -11.56
N VAL A 160 -14.61 18.09 -11.70
CA VAL A 160 -14.29 17.29 -12.88
C VAL A 160 -14.08 15.83 -12.49
N VAL A 161 -14.72 14.93 -13.24
CA VAL A 161 -14.45 13.48 -13.21
C VAL A 161 -14.01 13.05 -14.60
N THR A 162 -12.91 12.31 -14.71
CA THR A 162 -12.35 11.93 -16.02
C THR A 162 -11.54 10.64 -15.96
N HIS A 163 -11.49 9.93 -17.09
CA HIS A 163 -10.55 8.83 -17.31
C HIS A 163 -10.11 8.79 -18.78
N LEU A 164 -9.00 8.11 -19.04
CA LEU A 164 -8.51 7.86 -20.39
C LEU A 164 -9.51 7.02 -21.21
N MET A 165 -9.61 7.33 -22.50
CA MET A 165 -10.35 6.50 -23.46
C MET A 165 -9.62 5.17 -23.66
N PRO A 166 -10.34 4.02 -23.69
CA PRO A 166 -9.71 2.71 -23.89
C PRO A 166 -8.95 2.62 -25.22
N GLU A 167 -9.42 3.29 -26.27
CA GLU A 167 -8.73 3.36 -27.56
C GLU A 167 -7.38 4.08 -27.44
N ALA A 168 -7.33 5.20 -26.71
CA ALA A 168 -6.10 5.95 -26.51
C ALA A 168 -5.09 5.13 -25.69
N ILE A 169 -5.57 4.40 -24.67
CA ILE A 169 -4.76 3.43 -23.92
C ILE A 169 -4.14 2.41 -24.88
N LEU A 170 -4.94 1.75 -25.71
CA LEU A 170 -4.47 0.73 -26.66
C LEU A 170 -3.48 1.30 -27.69
N ASP A 171 -3.70 2.55 -28.12
CA ASP A 171 -2.82 3.27 -29.06
C ASP A 171 -1.46 3.62 -28.42
N MET A 172 -1.44 3.98 -27.14
CA MET A 172 -0.21 4.21 -26.36
C MET A 172 0.54 2.89 -26.13
N LEU A 173 -0.16 1.82 -25.77
CA LEU A 173 0.46 0.50 -25.60
C LEU A 173 0.98 -0.09 -26.93
N GLY A 174 0.41 0.35 -28.05
CA GLY A 174 0.72 -0.18 -29.38
C GLY A 174 0.13 -1.56 -29.61
N ILE A 175 -1.10 -1.78 -29.13
CA ILE A 175 -1.83 -3.05 -29.30
C ILE A 175 -2.77 -2.93 -30.49
N GLU A 176 -2.55 -3.78 -31.49
CA GLU A 176 -3.32 -3.82 -32.74
C GLU A 176 -4.25 -5.05 -32.85
N ASP A 177 -4.18 -5.98 -31.89
CA ASP A 177 -5.02 -7.19 -31.91
C ASP A 177 -6.51 -6.83 -31.85
N LYS A 178 -7.24 -7.14 -32.93
CA LYS A 178 -8.64 -6.70 -33.09
C LYS A 178 -9.56 -7.27 -32.01
N LYS A 179 -9.35 -8.52 -31.60
CA LYS A 179 -10.21 -9.19 -30.61
C LYS A 179 -10.02 -8.55 -29.24
N LEU A 180 -8.76 -8.33 -28.85
CA LEU A 180 -8.44 -7.65 -27.60
C LEU A 180 -8.96 -6.21 -27.60
N ARG A 181 -8.75 -5.45 -28.68
CA ARG A 181 -9.19 -4.06 -28.76
C ARG A 181 -10.70 -3.94 -28.54
N VAL A 182 -11.50 -4.74 -29.24
CA VAL A 182 -12.97 -4.74 -29.09
C VAL A 182 -13.37 -5.08 -27.65
N ALA A 183 -12.80 -6.13 -27.07
CA ALA A 183 -13.15 -6.56 -25.72
C ALA A 183 -12.73 -5.54 -24.65
N TYR A 184 -11.55 -4.94 -24.78
CA TYR A 184 -11.05 -3.92 -23.87
C TYR A 184 -11.85 -2.61 -23.96
N ILE A 185 -12.22 -2.16 -25.16
CA ILE A 185 -13.09 -0.99 -25.32
C ILE A 185 -14.46 -1.24 -24.68
N ASN A 186 -15.04 -2.42 -24.92
CA ASN A 186 -16.33 -2.80 -24.33
C ASN A 186 -16.28 -2.91 -22.80
N SER A 187 -15.11 -3.03 -22.16
CA SER A 187 -15.05 -3.10 -20.70
C SER A 187 -15.40 -1.79 -20.00
N PHE A 188 -15.34 -0.66 -20.71
CA PHE A 188 -15.61 0.69 -20.16
C PHE A 188 -17.08 1.13 -20.32
N VAL A 189 -17.84 0.52 -21.25
CA VAL A 189 -19.20 0.97 -21.60
C VAL A 189 -20.14 1.05 -20.40
N GLU A 190 -20.14 0.03 -19.53
CA GLU A 190 -20.99 0.01 -18.33
C GLU A 190 -20.54 1.03 -17.28
N LEU A 191 -19.24 1.35 -17.22
CA LEU A 191 -18.72 2.36 -16.31
C LEU A 191 -19.18 3.76 -16.75
N ASP A 192 -19.02 4.11 -18.03
CA ASP A 192 -19.45 5.40 -18.57
C ASP A 192 -20.96 5.59 -18.35
N ALA A 193 -21.76 4.55 -18.62
CA ALA A 193 -23.20 4.58 -18.39
C ALA A 193 -23.56 4.76 -16.89
N LEU A 194 -22.80 4.12 -15.99
CA LEU A 194 -22.99 4.29 -14.54
C LEU A 194 -22.63 5.72 -14.09
N ILE A 195 -21.52 6.29 -14.58
CA ILE A 195 -21.12 7.68 -14.29
C ILE A 195 -22.22 8.64 -14.74
N GLU A 196 -22.70 8.51 -15.96
CA GLU A 196 -23.76 9.36 -16.52
C GLU A 196 -25.07 9.25 -15.73
N LYS A 197 -25.42 8.02 -15.32
CA LYS A 197 -26.63 7.78 -14.53
C LYS A 197 -26.55 8.34 -13.10
N GLU A 198 -25.44 8.07 -12.39
CA GLU A 198 -25.34 8.35 -10.96
C GLU A 198 -24.84 9.78 -10.68
N LEU A 199 -23.98 10.34 -11.53
CA LEU A 199 -23.42 11.68 -11.36
C LEU A 199 -24.08 12.72 -12.28
N GLY A 200 -24.40 12.36 -13.53
CA GLY A 200 -24.88 13.28 -14.57
C GLY A 200 -23.75 14.16 -15.12
N GLY A 201 -23.98 15.48 -15.19
CA GLY A 201 -22.99 16.47 -15.63
C GLY A 201 -22.92 16.66 -17.14
N THR A 202 -21.96 17.48 -17.59
CA THR A 202 -21.71 17.71 -19.02
C THR A 202 -20.58 16.83 -19.50
N LYS A 203 -20.86 15.94 -20.46
CA LYS A 203 -19.86 15.08 -21.10
C LYS A 203 -19.11 15.84 -22.20
N SER A 204 -17.79 15.74 -22.21
CA SER A 204 -16.90 16.29 -23.23
C SER A 204 -15.65 15.42 -23.38
N TYR A 205 -14.74 15.80 -24.27
CA TYR A 205 -13.53 15.02 -24.54
C TYR A 205 -12.28 15.91 -24.57
N ILE A 206 -11.16 15.35 -24.11
CA ILE A 206 -9.82 15.88 -24.39
C ILE A 206 -9.32 15.20 -25.66
N GLU A 207 -8.93 15.97 -26.66
CA GLU A 207 -8.38 15.44 -27.91
C GLU A 207 -6.84 15.36 -27.87
N TYR A 208 -6.27 14.46 -28.67
CA TYR A 208 -4.83 14.40 -28.92
C TYR A 208 -4.53 14.22 -30.42
N ASP A 209 -3.39 14.74 -30.86
CA ASP A 209 -2.95 14.73 -32.26
C ASP A 209 -1.69 13.88 -32.48
N LYS A 210 -0.85 13.75 -31.45
CA LYS A 210 0.41 13.00 -31.51
C LYS A 210 0.57 12.07 -30.32
N LEU A 211 1.15 10.89 -30.58
CA LEU A 211 1.67 9.98 -29.56
C LEU A 211 3.18 10.19 -29.40
N ALA A 212 3.71 9.83 -28.23
CA ALA A 212 5.15 9.79 -28.02
C ALA A 212 5.82 8.82 -29.01
N ASP A 213 7.06 9.10 -29.39
CA ASP A 213 7.84 8.21 -30.27
C ASP A 213 8.18 6.91 -29.52
N LYS A 214 8.63 7.04 -28.25
CA LYS A 214 8.82 5.92 -27.32
C LYS A 214 7.67 5.90 -26.33
N ARG A 215 6.70 4.99 -26.55
CA ARG A 215 5.46 4.90 -25.77
C ARG A 215 5.53 3.94 -24.58
N MET A 216 6.41 2.95 -24.66
CA MET A 216 6.59 1.92 -23.63
C MET A 216 8.07 1.77 -23.27
N MET A 217 8.32 1.41 -22.02
CA MET A 217 9.58 0.83 -21.57
C MET A 217 9.30 -0.60 -21.11
N ASN A 218 10.05 -1.57 -21.64
CA ASN A 218 9.88 -2.99 -21.35
C ASN A 218 11.24 -3.59 -21.01
N PHE A 219 11.22 -4.54 -20.07
CA PHE A 219 12.42 -5.21 -19.59
C PHE A 219 12.14 -6.69 -19.33
N GLU A 220 13.19 -7.48 -19.36
CA GLU A 220 13.21 -8.88 -18.96
C GLU A 220 14.33 -9.09 -17.94
N LEU A 221 14.06 -9.87 -16.90
CA LEU A 221 15.03 -10.25 -15.87
C LEU A 221 15.02 -11.76 -15.72
N ASP A 222 16.16 -12.40 -15.99
CA ASP A 222 16.34 -13.83 -15.81
C ASP A 222 16.66 -14.13 -14.34
N PHE A 223 16.12 -15.22 -13.79
CA PHE A 223 16.36 -15.62 -12.41
C PHE A 223 16.52 -17.14 -12.28
N ASP A 224 17.26 -17.58 -11.27
CA ASP A 224 17.31 -19.00 -10.90
C ASP A 224 16.01 -19.35 -10.17
N ARG A 225 15.20 -20.23 -10.76
CA ARG A 225 13.89 -20.56 -10.20
C ARG A 225 14.03 -21.38 -8.91
N PRO A 226 13.59 -20.86 -7.75
CA PRO A 226 13.55 -21.62 -6.50
C PRO A 226 12.48 -22.72 -6.55
N VAL A 227 12.54 -23.64 -5.58
CA VAL A 227 11.49 -24.67 -5.40
C VAL A 227 10.14 -24.02 -5.15
N ASP A 228 10.12 -22.99 -4.30
CA ASP A 228 8.95 -22.15 -4.07
C ASP A 228 9.15 -20.79 -4.76
N LEU A 229 8.38 -20.55 -5.83
CA LEU A 229 8.48 -19.31 -6.61
C LEU A 229 8.20 -18.06 -5.76
N THR A 230 7.43 -18.20 -4.67
CA THR A 230 7.13 -17.08 -3.77
C THR A 230 8.39 -16.51 -3.13
N ASP A 231 9.43 -17.32 -2.89
CA ASP A 231 10.72 -16.82 -2.38
C ASP A 231 11.37 -15.84 -3.35
N PHE A 232 11.39 -16.15 -4.65
CA PHE A 232 11.91 -15.21 -5.65
C PHE A 232 11.06 -13.95 -5.76
N VAL A 233 9.73 -14.12 -5.81
CA VAL A 233 8.80 -12.98 -5.95
C VAL A 233 8.93 -12.04 -4.76
N ASP A 234 8.94 -12.56 -3.53
CA ASP A 234 9.06 -11.76 -2.30
C ASP A 234 10.40 -11.02 -2.23
N ASP A 235 11.50 -11.70 -2.58
CA ASP A 235 12.86 -11.13 -2.57
C ASP A 235 13.02 -10.06 -3.66
N PHE A 236 12.50 -10.31 -4.85
CA PHE A 236 12.55 -9.33 -5.94
C PHE A 236 11.70 -8.10 -5.61
N GLN A 237 10.47 -8.31 -5.13
CA GLN A 237 9.58 -7.22 -4.73
C GLN A 237 10.21 -6.35 -3.64
N GLU A 238 10.87 -6.94 -2.64
CA GLU A 238 11.60 -6.19 -1.61
C GLU A 238 12.69 -5.31 -2.21
N LYS A 239 13.61 -5.89 -3.01
CA LYS A 239 14.68 -5.14 -3.65
C LYS A 239 14.15 -4.07 -4.60
N PHE A 240 13.08 -4.36 -5.31
CA PHE A 240 12.42 -3.42 -6.21
C PHE A 240 11.86 -2.23 -5.44
N GLU A 241 11.06 -2.47 -4.39
CA GLU A 241 10.47 -1.41 -3.58
C GLU A 241 11.56 -0.55 -2.93
N GLU A 242 12.59 -1.17 -2.33
CA GLU A 242 13.74 -0.45 -1.74
C GLU A 242 14.47 0.42 -2.78
N THR A 243 14.80 -0.14 -3.94
CA THR A 243 15.52 0.59 -5.00
C THR A 243 14.73 1.78 -5.51
N PHE A 244 13.40 1.65 -5.65
CA PHE A 244 12.54 2.73 -6.09
C PHE A 244 12.30 3.77 -4.98
N GLU A 245 12.17 3.34 -3.72
CA GLU A 245 12.08 4.26 -2.57
C GLU A 245 13.37 5.10 -2.43
N GLU A 246 14.56 4.51 -2.58
CA GLU A 246 15.84 5.22 -2.63
C GLU A 246 15.93 6.20 -3.82
N GLY A 247 15.29 5.85 -4.94
CA GLY A 247 15.10 6.72 -6.10
C GLY A 247 14.10 7.87 -5.89
N GLY A 248 13.45 7.96 -4.73
CA GLY A 248 12.45 8.99 -4.42
C GLY A 248 11.04 8.69 -4.92
N TYR A 249 10.78 7.45 -5.34
CA TYR A 249 9.44 6.96 -5.68
C TYR A 249 8.74 6.43 -4.43
N LEU A 250 7.42 6.40 -4.47
CA LEU A 250 6.58 5.73 -3.50
C LEU A 250 5.70 4.72 -4.23
N ILE A 251 5.48 3.58 -3.58
CA ILE A 251 4.54 2.56 -4.04
C ILE A 251 3.14 3.00 -3.61
N ALA A 252 2.45 3.71 -4.50
CA ALA A 252 1.11 4.22 -4.25
C ALA A 252 0.07 3.08 -4.27
N GLY A 253 0.34 1.96 -4.94
CA GLY A 253 -0.59 0.84 -4.94
C GLY A 253 0.05 -0.44 -5.45
N TYR A 254 -0.62 -1.54 -5.17
CA TYR A 254 -0.21 -2.86 -5.62
C TYR A 254 -1.44 -3.71 -5.91
N TYR A 255 -1.46 -4.33 -7.09
CA TYR A 255 -2.55 -5.21 -7.48
C TYR A 255 -2.01 -6.52 -8.05
N ASN A 256 -2.47 -7.66 -7.52
CA ASN A 256 -2.06 -8.99 -7.97
C ASN A 256 -3.22 -9.67 -8.70
N PHE A 257 -3.07 -9.84 -10.01
CA PHE A 257 -4.09 -10.47 -10.86
C PHE A 257 -4.24 -11.97 -10.59
N LYS A 258 -3.28 -12.60 -9.92
CA LYS A 258 -3.39 -14.01 -9.50
C LYS A 258 -3.91 -14.18 -8.08
N GLU A 259 -4.26 -13.10 -7.40
CA GLU A 259 -4.75 -13.15 -6.02
C GLU A 259 -6.27 -13.23 -5.97
N ASN A 260 -6.80 -14.25 -5.27
CA ASN A 260 -8.22 -14.53 -5.05
C ASN A 260 -9.07 -14.81 -6.31
N GLY A 261 -10.09 -15.65 -6.15
CA GLY A 261 -11.00 -16.05 -7.23
C GLY A 261 -10.50 -17.23 -8.09
N GLU A 262 -11.22 -17.52 -9.17
CA GLU A 262 -10.84 -18.55 -10.15
C GLU A 262 -9.60 -18.10 -10.94
N ASP A 263 -8.62 -18.99 -11.11
CA ASP A 263 -7.42 -18.72 -11.90
C ASP A 263 -7.75 -18.68 -13.40
N THR A 264 -8.21 -17.52 -13.85
CA THR A 264 -8.57 -17.23 -15.25
C THR A 264 -7.36 -16.82 -16.10
N ILE A 265 -6.17 -16.78 -15.50
CA ILE A 265 -4.89 -16.52 -16.17
C ILE A 265 -3.86 -17.64 -15.87
N PRO A 266 -4.18 -18.90 -16.21
CA PRO A 266 -3.37 -20.07 -15.86
C PRO A 266 -2.03 -20.15 -16.61
N GLU A 267 -1.83 -19.30 -17.62
CA GLU A 267 -0.59 -19.17 -18.40
C GLU A 267 0.52 -18.42 -17.64
N TYR A 268 0.23 -17.92 -16.44
CA TYR A 268 1.15 -17.16 -15.60
C TYR A 268 1.33 -17.85 -14.24
N ASP A 269 2.56 -17.91 -13.75
CA ASP A 269 2.82 -18.35 -12.37
C ASP A 269 2.68 -17.19 -11.37
N ALA A 270 2.96 -15.95 -11.82
CA ALA A 270 2.77 -14.73 -11.04
C ALA A 270 2.43 -13.56 -11.98
N PHE A 271 1.54 -12.65 -11.56
CA PHE A 271 1.18 -11.45 -12.32
C PHE A 271 0.71 -10.34 -11.39
N TRP A 272 1.42 -9.22 -11.35
CA TRP A 272 1.04 -8.06 -10.54
C TRP A 272 1.35 -6.73 -11.23
N THR A 273 0.83 -5.65 -10.67
CA THR A 273 1.11 -4.27 -11.05
C THR A 273 1.46 -3.43 -9.83
N TYR A 274 2.49 -2.60 -9.96
CA TYR A 274 2.81 -1.53 -9.04
C TYR A 274 2.28 -0.21 -9.57
N ALA A 275 1.63 0.56 -8.71
CA ALA A 275 1.31 1.96 -8.95
C ALA A 275 2.43 2.83 -8.38
N LEU A 276 3.29 3.35 -9.26
CA LEU A 276 4.42 4.19 -8.89
C LEU A 276 4.01 5.66 -8.86
N CYS A 277 4.49 6.38 -7.85
CA CYS A 277 4.33 7.82 -7.73
C CYS A 277 5.65 8.48 -7.34
N HIS A 278 5.90 9.70 -7.83
CA HIS A 278 7.03 10.52 -7.41
C HIS A 278 6.48 11.86 -6.93
N PHE A 279 6.45 12.09 -5.62
CA PHE A 279 5.61 13.15 -5.02
C PHE A 279 5.94 14.57 -5.54
N LYS A 280 7.23 14.88 -5.76
CA LYS A 280 7.64 16.17 -6.32
C LYS A 280 7.19 16.36 -7.78
N PHE A 281 7.22 15.30 -8.57
CA PHE A 281 6.74 15.30 -9.95
C PHE A 281 5.23 15.47 -9.96
N SER A 282 4.54 14.67 -9.16
CA SER A 282 3.08 14.69 -8.97
C SER A 282 2.58 16.09 -8.61
N TYR A 283 3.16 16.71 -7.58
CA TYR A 283 2.91 18.11 -7.25
C TYR A 283 3.17 18.99 -8.48
N THR A 284 4.40 18.96 -9.02
CA THR A 284 4.79 19.85 -10.14
C THR A 284 3.83 19.79 -11.34
N VAL A 285 3.31 18.61 -11.68
CA VAL A 285 2.40 18.42 -12.80
C VAL A 285 0.97 18.81 -12.45
N PHE A 286 0.42 18.37 -11.31
CA PHE A 286 -1.01 18.49 -11.03
C PHE A 286 -1.40 19.76 -10.28
N ASP A 287 -0.50 20.29 -9.44
CA ASP A 287 -0.83 21.29 -8.43
C ASP A 287 0.31 22.28 -8.24
N ASN A 288 0.00 23.57 -8.03
CA ASN A 288 0.84 24.77 -8.18
C ASN A 288 0.42 25.63 -9.38
N GLU A 289 1.13 26.74 -9.54
CA GLU A 289 0.95 27.66 -10.65
C GLU A 289 1.20 26.98 -12.02
N GLY A 290 0.19 27.08 -12.89
CA GLY A 290 0.15 26.36 -14.16
C GLY A 290 -0.06 24.85 -14.05
N GLY A 291 -0.43 24.34 -12.87
CA GLY A 291 -0.73 22.93 -12.64
C GLY A 291 -1.85 22.42 -13.55
N ARG A 292 -1.70 21.19 -14.03
CA ARG A 292 -2.60 20.50 -14.97
C ARG A 292 -3.23 19.28 -14.29
N PRO A 293 -4.22 19.46 -13.41
CA PRO A 293 -4.79 18.35 -12.63
C PRO A 293 -5.39 17.24 -13.51
N SER A 294 -5.91 17.57 -14.70
CA SER A 294 -6.40 16.57 -15.66
C SER A 294 -5.35 15.56 -16.12
N ALA A 295 -4.06 15.89 -16.04
CA ALA A 295 -2.98 14.91 -16.30
C ALA A 295 -3.00 13.75 -15.29
N GLY A 296 -3.67 13.91 -14.15
CA GLY A 296 -3.85 12.86 -13.14
C GLY A 296 -4.55 11.60 -13.64
N MET A 297 -5.22 11.63 -14.80
CA MET A 297 -5.81 10.42 -15.42
C MET A 297 -4.77 9.37 -15.83
N PHE A 298 -3.50 9.77 -15.94
CA PHE A 298 -2.38 8.86 -16.16
C PHE A 298 -1.72 8.36 -14.86
N ALA A 299 -2.09 8.92 -13.71
CA ALA A 299 -1.55 8.57 -12.41
C ALA A 299 -2.54 7.69 -11.62
N PRO A 300 -2.06 6.78 -10.76
CA PRO A 300 -0.65 6.45 -10.56
C PRO A 300 -0.06 5.68 -11.76
N CYS A 301 1.26 5.81 -11.96
CA CYS A 301 1.93 5.20 -13.10
C CYS A 301 2.02 3.68 -12.91
N SER A 302 1.33 2.91 -13.74
CA SER A 302 1.29 1.45 -13.58
C SER A 302 2.47 0.75 -14.26
N MET A 303 3.25 0.02 -13.46
CA MET A 303 4.28 -0.90 -13.91
C MET A 303 3.81 -2.33 -13.70
N TYR A 304 3.57 -3.06 -14.78
CA TYR A 304 3.15 -4.46 -14.72
C TYR A 304 4.36 -5.39 -14.72
N MET A 305 4.20 -6.52 -14.05
CA MET A 305 5.20 -7.55 -13.91
C MET A 305 4.55 -8.92 -13.92
N TYR A 306 5.13 -9.88 -14.64
CA TYR A 306 4.64 -11.25 -14.62
C TYR A 306 5.74 -12.26 -14.91
N ILE A 307 5.48 -13.50 -14.49
CA ILE A 307 6.28 -14.68 -14.78
C ILE A 307 5.39 -15.64 -15.55
N LYS A 308 5.73 -15.90 -16.82
CA LYS A 308 4.98 -16.88 -17.62
C LYS A 308 5.18 -18.28 -17.03
N LYS A 309 4.14 -19.10 -17.07
CA LYS A 309 4.14 -20.44 -16.47
C LYS A 309 5.34 -21.26 -16.90
N GLY A 310 6.08 -21.78 -15.92
CA GLY A 310 7.25 -22.63 -16.13
C GLY A 310 8.47 -21.92 -16.70
N THR A 311 8.46 -20.58 -16.79
CA THR A 311 9.61 -19.79 -17.26
C THR A 311 10.42 -19.22 -16.09
N ASN A 312 11.66 -18.87 -16.36
CA ASN A 312 12.63 -18.31 -15.41
C ASN A 312 12.94 -16.84 -15.74
N THR A 313 11.96 -16.15 -16.31
CA THR A 313 12.08 -14.75 -16.74
C THR A 313 10.92 -13.95 -16.17
N LEU A 314 11.26 -12.91 -15.42
CA LEU A 314 10.34 -11.86 -15.02
C LEU A 314 10.24 -10.84 -16.14
N VAL A 315 9.04 -10.66 -16.69
CA VAL A 315 8.75 -9.62 -17.69
C VAL A 315 8.21 -8.40 -16.97
N ILE A 316 8.74 -7.23 -17.30
CA ILE A 316 8.40 -5.94 -16.68
C ILE A 316 8.03 -4.96 -17.80
N GLY A 317 6.96 -4.19 -17.63
CA GLY A 317 6.65 -3.11 -18.56
C GLY A 317 5.85 -1.97 -17.97
N MET A 318 6.00 -0.80 -18.57
CA MET A 318 5.38 0.43 -18.11
C MET A 318 5.22 1.42 -19.28
N PRO A 319 4.09 2.16 -19.38
CA PRO A 319 3.97 3.31 -20.27
C PRO A 319 4.97 4.42 -19.90
N THR A 320 5.60 5.03 -20.89
CA THR A 320 6.52 6.15 -20.64
C THR A 320 5.76 7.41 -20.23
N LEU A 321 6.40 8.28 -19.45
CA LEU A 321 5.87 9.60 -19.13
C LEU A 321 5.88 10.52 -20.36
N ALA A 322 6.70 10.23 -21.37
CA ALA A 322 6.65 10.90 -22.67
C ALA A 322 5.25 10.89 -23.31
N ASN A 323 4.42 9.86 -23.03
CA ASN A 323 3.03 9.86 -23.48
C ASN A 323 2.27 11.08 -22.95
N TRP A 324 2.48 11.46 -21.69
CA TRP A 324 1.83 12.62 -21.07
C TRP A 324 2.24 13.89 -21.81
N GLY A 325 3.54 14.05 -22.04
CA GLY A 325 4.10 15.19 -22.75
C GLY A 325 3.51 15.34 -24.16
N ALA A 326 3.43 14.24 -24.89
CA ALA A 326 2.92 14.22 -26.26
C ALA A 326 1.41 14.45 -26.33
N THR A 327 0.60 13.73 -25.55
CA THR A 327 -0.85 13.75 -25.69
C THR A 327 -1.51 14.93 -24.98
N LEU A 328 -0.88 15.49 -23.94
CA LEU A 328 -1.37 16.67 -23.22
C LEU A 328 -0.64 17.96 -23.58
N LYS A 329 0.29 17.91 -24.55
CA LYS A 329 1.08 19.07 -24.99
C LYS A 329 1.74 19.77 -23.80
N ILE A 330 2.45 19.00 -22.97
CA ILE A 330 3.22 19.54 -21.84
C ILE A 330 4.58 19.96 -22.38
N ASP A 331 4.65 21.21 -22.81
CA ASP A 331 5.81 21.86 -23.42
C ASP A 331 6.52 22.85 -22.48
N ASP A 332 5.91 23.16 -21.31
CA ASP A 332 6.55 24.02 -20.34
C ASP A 332 7.86 23.39 -19.83
N PRO A 333 8.99 24.13 -19.80
CA PRO A 333 10.31 23.56 -19.55
C PRO A 333 10.39 22.80 -18.22
N LYS A 334 9.73 23.32 -17.18
CA LYS A 334 9.75 22.75 -15.83
C LYS A 334 9.14 21.35 -15.82
N ARG A 335 7.94 21.16 -16.37
CA ARG A 335 7.28 19.83 -16.39
C ARG A 335 7.89 18.90 -17.42
N ALA A 336 8.25 19.42 -18.60
CA ALA A 336 8.85 18.63 -19.67
C ALA A 336 10.23 18.06 -19.28
N GLU A 337 11.04 18.80 -18.53
CA GLU A 337 12.33 18.31 -18.02
C GLU A 337 12.14 17.18 -17.01
N PHE A 338 11.19 17.32 -16.07
CA PHE A 338 10.88 16.25 -15.13
C PHE A 338 10.42 14.96 -15.83
N ILE A 339 9.54 15.06 -16.85
CA ILE A 339 9.11 13.91 -17.66
C ILE A 339 10.33 13.20 -18.26
N LYS A 340 11.23 13.94 -18.90
CA LYS A 340 12.45 13.38 -19.51
C LYS A 340 13.36 12.74 -18.47
N LYS A 341 13.54 13.39 -17.31
CA LYS A 341 14.36 12.89 -16.22
C LYS A 341 13.86 11.53 -15.73
N LEU A 342 12.57 11.42 -15.40
CA LEU A 342 11.99 10.18 -14.89
C LEU A 342 11.98 9.05 -15.94
N ASP A 343 11.77 9.38 -17.22
CA ASP A 343 11.88 8.41 -18.33
C ASP A 343 13.32 7.87 -18.55
N ILE A 344 14.33 8.52 -17.97
CA ILE A 344 15.73 8.03 -17.92
C ILE A 344 15.98 7.26 -16.62
N GLU A 345 15.50 7.81 -15.51
CA GLU A 345 15.76 7.31 -14.17
C GLU A 345 15.10 5.95 -13.90
N ILE A 346 13.82 5.77 -14.25
CA ILE A 346 13.09 4.50 -14.06
C ILE A 346 13.81 3.34 -14.77
N PRO A 347 14.18 3.44 -16.07
CA PRO A 347 15.03 2.45 -16.72
C PRO A 347 16.37 2.20 -16.04
N SER A 348 16.97 3.22 -15.42
CA SER A 348 18.25 3.08 -14.73
C SER A 348 18.11 2.23 -13.46
N LEU A 349 17.05 2.48 -12.68
CA LEU A 349 16.72 1.70 -11.47
C LEU A 349 16.39 0.24 -11.81
N LEU A 350 15.65 -0.01 -12.88
CA LEU A 350 15.39 -1.39 -13.34
C LEU A 350 16.68 -2.10 -13.79
N LYS A 351 17.59 -1.39 -14.45
CA LYS A 351 18.88 -1.96 -14.85
C LYS A 351 19.79 -2.27 -13.65
N SER A 352 19.76 -1.46 -12.59
CA SER A 352 20.53 -1.76 -11.38
C SER A 352 20.01 -3.02 -10.66
N LEU A 353 18.74 -3.37 -10.87
CA LEU A 353 18.17 -4.65 -10.42
C LEU A 353 18.49 -5.85 -11.35
N GLY A 354 19.25 -5.63 -12.42
CA GLY A 354 19.64 -6.68 -13.38
C GLY A 354 18.69 -6.84 -14.56
N ALA A 355 17.68 -5.97 -14.71
CA ALA A 355 16.73 -6.06 -15.82
C ALA A 355 17.36 -5.56 -17.14
N LYS A 356 17.07 -6.27 -18.23
CA LYS A 356 17.55 -5.96 -19.59
C LYS A 356 16.43 -5.34 -20.40
N ALA A 357 16.69 -4.18 -21.02
CA ALA A 357 15.67 -3.51 -21.84
C ALA A 357 15.36 -4.33 -23.11
N VAL A 358 14.08 -4.41 -23.46
CA VAL A 358 13.58 -5.10 -24.66
C VAL A 358 12.62 -4.22 -25.47
N ALA A 359 12.39 -4.59 -26.73
CA ALA A 359 11.47 -3.87 -27.62
C ALA A 359 10.01 -3.95 -27.15
N ASN A 360 9.18 -2.99 -27.57
CA ASN A 360 7.73 -3.03 -27.34
C ASN A 360 7.03 -3.94 -28.36
N GLU A 361 6.96 -5.21 -28.02
CA GLU A 361 6.28 -6.26 -28.80
C GLU A 361 5.33 -6.99 -27.86
N ASN A 362 4.33 -7.70 -28.41
CA ASN A 362 3.53 -8.61 -27.59
C ASN A 362 4.48 -9.71 -27.06
N PRO A 363 4.74 -9.75 -25.74
CA PRO A 363 5.75 -10.66 -25.21
C PRO A 363 5.35 -12.14 -25.37
N LEU A 364 4.05 -12.45 -25.47
CA LEU A 364 3.55 -13.82 -25.64
C LEU A 364 3.84 -14.38 -27.04
N MET A 365 4.13 -13.52 -28.02
CA MET A 365 4.42 -13.89 -29.40
C MET A 365 5.92 -14.14 -29.67
N LYS A 366 6.79 -13.85 -28.69
CA LYS A 366 8.20 -14.20 -28.79
C LYS A 366 8.35 -15.72 -28.69
N LYS A 367 9.08 -16.33 -29.63
CA LYS A 367 9.48 -17.74 -29.51
C LYS A 367 10.30 -17.87 -28.24
N ALA A 368 9.84 -18.71 -27.31
CA ALA A 368 10.60 -19.04 -26.11
C ALA A 368 12.01 -19.47 -26.52
N GLY A 369 13.03 -18.79 -25.98
CA GLY A 369 14.40 -19.24 -26.11
C GLY A 369 14.49 -20.68 -25.64
N ILE A 370 15.16 -21.53 -26.43
CA ILE A 370 15.37 -22.94 -26.12
C ILE A 370 16.00 -23.03 -24.73
N VAL A 371 15.26 -23.62 -23.80
CA VAL A 371 15.76 -24.00 -22.48
C VAL A 371 16.84 -25.05 -22.70
N THR A 372 18.10 -24.64 -22.54
CA THR A 372 19.18 -25.59 -22.34
C THR A 372 18.87 -26.32 -21.04
N THR A 373 18.54 -27.60 -21.15
CA THR A 373 18.43 -28.52 -20.03
C THR A 373 19.80 -28.57 -19.35
N VAL A 374 19.99 -27.75 -18.32
CA VAL A 374 21.07 -27.97 -17.38
C VAL A 374 20.61 -29.11 -16.48
N THR A 375 21.22 -30.27 -16.73
CA THR A 375 21.18 -31.47 -15.90
C THR A 375 21.15 -31.10 -14.43
N LYS A 376 20.23 -31.75 -13.69
CA LYS A 376 20.24 -31.83 -12.23
C LYS A 376 21.67 -32.05 -11.75
N THR A 377 22.29 -31.00 -11.23
CA THR A 377 23.31 -31.18 -10.21
C THR A 377 22.52 -31.28 -8.92
N GLU A 378 22.34 -32.51 -8.45
CA GLU A 378 22.02 -32.75 -7.04
C GLU A 378 23.17 -32.17 -6.21
N ASN A 379 23.11 -30.87 -5.93
CA ASN A 379 23.68 -30.37 -4.70
C ASN A 379 22.76 -30.88 -3.60
N ARG A 380 23.05 -32.11 -3.17
CA ARG A 380 22.83 -32.55 -1.81
C ARG A 380 23.56 -31.52 -0.95
N VAL A 381 22.87 -30.43 -0.63
CA VAL A 381 23.09 -29.73 0.61
C VAL A 381 22.78 -30.81 1.63
N GLU A 382 23.85 -31.45 2.13
CA GLU A 382 23.79 -32.07 3.43
C GLU A 382 23.01 -31.09 4.28
N LYS A 383 21.84 -31.53 4.76
CA LYS A 383 21.35 -31.06 6.04
C LYS A 383 22.54 -31.24 6.97
N THR A 384 23.34 -30.20 7.12
CA THR A 384 23.93 -29.87 8.39
C THR A 384 22.70 -29.64 9.25
N THR A 385 22.19 -30.75 9.77
CA THR A 385 21.52 -30.80 11.05
C THR A 385 22.49 -30.06 11.95
N VAL A 386 22.33 -28.74 12.05
CA VAL A 386 22.78 -28.02 13.22
C VAL A 386 21.96 -28.70 14.28
N GLU A 387 22.57 -29.70 14.92
CA GLU A 387 22.07 -30.27 16.15
C GLU A 387 21.68 -29.06 16.98
N LYS A 388 20.36 -28.92 17.18
CA LYS A 388 19.80 -27.96 18.11
C LYS A 388 20.43 -28.36 19.43
N LYS A 389 21.52 -27.67 19.77
CA LYS A 389 22.26 -27.86 21.01
C LYS A 389 21.18 -27.85 22.08
N ILE A 390 21.06 -28.97 22.80
CA ILE A 390 20.07 -29.12 23.87
C ILE A 390 20.26 -27.90 24.77
N GLU A 391 19.31 -26.97 24.68
CA GLU A 391 19.36 -25.75 25.47
C GLU A 391 19.28 -26.17 26.93
N ALA A 392 20.27 -25.73 27.71
CA ALA A 392 20.27 -25.92 29.14
C ALA A 392 18.97 -25.36 29.72
N ILE A 393 18.40 -26.07 30.71
CA ILE A 393 17.20 -25.64 31.43
C ILE A 393 17.42 -24.20 31.91
N SER A 394 16.64 -23.25 31.39
CA SER A 394 16.68 -21.85 31.81
C SER A 394 16.18 -21.76 33.25
N ILE A 395 17.10 -21.47 34.18
CA ILE A 395 16.77 -21.27 35.59
C ILE A 395 16.15 -19.87 35.72
N PRO A 396 15.01 -19.71 36.42
CA PRO A 396 14.43 -18.39 36.64
C PRO A 396 15.42 -17.43 37.30
N ARG A 397 15.54 -16.22 36.77
CA ARG A 397 16.41 -15.19 37.34
C ARG A 397 15.74 -14.52 38.54
N VAL A 398 16.51 -14.26 39.59
CA VAL A 398 16.06 -13.46 40.74
C VAL A 398 16.54 -12.03 40.51
N VAL A 399 15.61 -11.10 40.30
CA VAL A 399 15.91 -9.67 40.12
C VAL A 399 16.37 -9.08 41.45
N ALA A 400 17.62 -8.63 41.52
CA ALA A 400 18.20 -8.06 42.75
C ALA A 400 17.71 -6.63 43.04
N THR A 401 17.34 -5.87 42.02
CA THR A 401 16.82 -4.50 42.15
C THR A 401 15.76 -4.25 41.09
N PRO A 402 14.47 -4.21 41.47
CA PRO A 402 13.38 -3.93 40.54
C PRO A 402 13.53 -2.57 39.87
N SER A 403 13.17 -2.48 38.59
CA SER A 403 13.14 -1.21 37.86
C SER A 403 11.92 -0.36 38.22
N THR A 404 11.99 0.95 37.96
CA THR A 404 10.85 1.89 38.01
C THR A 404 10.34 2.25 36.60
N ALA A 405 10.76 1.52 35.56
CA ALA A 405 10.31 1.76 34.19
C ALA A 405 8.78 1.54 34.07
N GLY A 406 8.17 2.24 33.12
CA GLY A 406 6.76 2.14 32.74
C GLY A 406 5.81 3.05 33.52
N TYR A 407 6.28 3.63 34.62
CA TYR A 407 5.51 4.62 35.37
C TYR A 407 5.40 5.95 34.62
N VAL A 408 4.32 6.69 34.91
CA VAL A 408 4.12 8.05 34.39
C VAL A 408 5.16 8.98 35.02
N GLU A 409 5.93 9.66 34.18
CA GLU A 409 6.96 10.62 34.59
C GLU A 409 6.67 11.98 33.94
N LYS A 410 6.31 12.98 34.76
CA LYS A 410 5.95 14.33 34.28
C LYS A 410 4.93 14.28 33.14
N ASP A 411 3.81 13.59 33.43
CA ASP A 411 2.69 13.36 32.52
C ASP A 411 2.99 12.48 31.30
N PHE A 412 4.27 12.19 31.01
CA PHE A 412 4.68 11.29 29.95
C PHE A 412 4.66 9.83 30.39
N ILE A 413 4.20 8.95 29.50
CA ILE A 413 4.24 7.50 29.69
C ILE A 413 4.89 6.82 28.48
N SER A 414 5.80 5.88 28.75
CA SER A 414 6.41 5.05 27.71
C SER A 414 5.45 3.96 27.23
N ALA A 415 5.39 3.71 25.93
CA ALA A 415 4.62 2.60 25.36
C ALA A 415 5.26 1.23 25.64
N TYR A 416 6.59 1.20 25.80
CA TYR A 416 7.34 -0.02 26.02
C TYR A 416 8.45 0.13 27.08
N LEU A 417 8.76 -0.98 27.74
CA LEU A 417 9.90 -1.17 28.62
C LEU A 417 11.03 -1.85 27.83
N ARG A 418 12.25 -1.31 27.87
CA ARG A 418 13.41 -1.84 27.16
C ARG A 418 14.36 -2.50 28.15
N GLY A 419 14.75 -3.74 27.88
CA GLY A 419 15.73 -4.48 28.68
C GLY A 419 16.86 -5.04 27.83
N PRO A 420 17.92 -5.57 28.48
CA PRO A 420 18.99 -6.28 27.78
C PRO A 420 18.46 -7.46 26.97
N LEU A 421 19.11 -7.76 25.83
CA LEU A 421 18.76 -8.92 25.02
C LEU A 421 18.75 -10.18 25.89
N THR A 422 17.65 -10.92 25.83
CA THR A 422 17.41 -12.16 26.57
C THR A 422 16.91 -13.19 25.57
N THR A 423 17.34 -14.44 25.70
CA THR A 423 16.90 -15.52 24.82
C THR A 423 15.42 -15.82 25.01
N ILE A 424 14.76 -16.32 23.96
CA ILE A 424 13.32 -16.70 23.97
C ILE A 424 13.02 -17.63 25.15
N SER A 425 13.79 -18.71 25.30
CA SER A 425 13.63 -19.71 26.36
C SER A 425 13.78 -19.13 27.77
N GLN A 426 14.61 -18.10 27.96
CA GLN A 426 14.75 -17.44 29.25
C GLN A 426 13.59 -16.47 29.51
N VAL A 427 13.13 -15.71 28.50
CA VAL A 427 11.94 -14.85 28.64
C VAL A 427 10.72 -15.67 29.03
N GLU A 428 10.50 -16.82 28.39
CA GLU A 428 9.40 -17.72 28.73
C GLU A 428 9.48 -18.24 30.17
N ALA A 429 10.68 -18.65 30.62
CA ALA A 429 10.89 -19.14 31.97
C ALA A 429 10.64 -18.04 33.01
N ASP A 430 11.16 -16.82 32.77
CA ASP A 430 10.98 -15.68 33.66
C ASP A 430 9.50 -15.29 33.77
N LEU A 431 8.76 -15.23 32.65
CA LEU A 431 7.32 -14.96 32.63
C LEU A 431 6.52 -16.01 33.39
N LYS A 432 6.78 -17.31 33.12
CA LYS A 432 6.07 -18.42 33.79
C LYS A 432 6.35 -18.43 35.29
N ASN A 433 7.60 -18.21 35.71
CA ASN A 433 7.99 -18.14 37.12
C ASN A 433 7.33 -16.97 37.85
N ALA A 434 7.18 -15.82 37.18
CA ALA A 434 6.41 -14.72 37.74
C ALA A 434 4.93 -15.09 37.87
N GLY A 435 4.41 -16.07 37.13
CA GLY A 435 3.00 -16.44 37.12
C GLY A 435 2.21 -15.69 36.04
N PHE A 436 2.86 -15.40 34.91
CA PHE A 436 2.18 -15.10 33.65
C PHE A 436 1.98 -16.40 32.87
N GLU A 437 0.95 -16.41 32.04
CA GLU A 437 0.66 -17.50 31.10
C GLU A 437 1.21 -17.11 29.73
N VAL A 438 2.14 -17.90 29.19
CA VAL A 438 2.66 -17.71 27.82
C VAL A 438 1.73 -18.41 26.84
N LEU A 439 1.14 -17.64 25.93
CA LEU A 439 0.12 -18.11 24.99
C LEU A 439 0.70 -18.56 23.65
N GLY A 440 1.80 -17.93 23.21
CA GLY A 440 2.43 -18.27 21.93
C GLY A 440 3.72 -17.51 21.69
N VAL A 441 4.58 -18.11 20.87
CA VAL A 441 5.85 -17.55 20.39
C VAL A 441 5.77 -17.50 18.86
N HIS A 442 6.13 -16.36 18.27
CA HIS A 442 6.01 -16.15 16.84
C HIS A 442 7.18 -15.34 16.28
N ASP A 443 7.90 -15.95 15.35
CA ASP A 443 8.92 -15.28 14.54
C ASP A 443 8.23 -14.32 13.56
N ILE A 444 8.55 -13.04 13.64
CA ILE A 444 7.97 -11.97 12.82
C ILE A 444 8.62 -11.96 11.43
N ASP A 445 9.88 -12.34 11.35
CA ASP A 445 10.65 -12.39 10.12
C ASP A 445 11.23 -13.79 9.85
N LYS A 446 11.50 -14.09 8.58
CA LYS A 446 11.99 -15.43 8.15
C LYS A 446 13.29 -15.86 8.86
N LYS A 447 14.10 -14.90 9.32
CA LYS A 447 15.39 -15.16 9.98
C LYS A 447 15.27 -15.45 11.48
N GLY A 448 14.14 -15.10 12.09
CA GLY A 448 13.96 -15.16 13.55
C GLY A 448 14.73 -14.06 14.30
N ASP A 449 15.17 -13.00 13.61
CA ASP A 449 15.83 -11.85 14.23
C ASP A 449 14.83 -11.03 15.08
N LEU A 450 13.53 -11.16 14.79
CA LEU A 450 12.46 -10.52 15.55
C LEU A 450 11.45 -11.59 15.99
N THR A 451 11.36 -11.84 17.30
CA THR A 451 10.43 -12.85 17.84
C THR A 451 9.49 -12.24 18.88
N SER A 452 8.19 -12.44 18.70
CA SER A 452 7.13 -11.98 19.59
C SER A 452 6.68 -13.10 20.52
N ILE A 453 6.73 -12.87 21.82
CA ILE A 453 6.21 -13.76 22.86
C ILE A 453 4.96 -13.10 23.46
N THR A 454 3.80 -13.72 23.25
CA THR A 454 2.52 -13.21 23.75
C THR A 454 2.18 -13.88 25.08
N PHE A 455 1.79 -13.08 26.07
CA PHE A 455 1.46 -13.56 27.41
C PHE A 455 0.22 -12.88 28.01
N THR A 456 -0.38 -13.52 28.99
CA THR A 456 -1.54 -13.03 29.74
C THR A 456 -1.42 -13.28 31.24
N CYS A 457 -2.38 -12.77 32.02
CA CYS A 457 -2.62 -13.11 33.42
C CYS A 457 -4.08 -12.81 33.78
N GLU A 458 -4.51 -13.25 34.97
CA GLU A 458 -5.89 -13.03 35.44
C GLU A 458 -6.30 -11.54 35.49
N GLY A 459 -5.35 -10.64 35.80
CA GLY A 459 -5.61 -9.20 35.76
C GLY A 459 -5.95 -8.69 34.36
N LEU A 460 -5.22 -9.16 33.34
CA LEU A 460 -5.48 -8.83 31.93
C LEU A 460 -6.80 -9.42 31.46
N LYS A 461 -7.06 -10.71 31.75
CA LYS A 461 -8.34 -11.37 31.41
C LYS A 461 -9.53 -10.64 32.02
N LYS A 462 -9.41 -10.21 33.27
CA LYS A 462 -10.46 -9.43 33.96
C LYS A 462 -10.74 -8.10 33.25
N MET A 463 -9.71 -7.31 32.94
CA MET A 463 -9.89 -6.04 32.22
C MET A 463 -10.44 -6.24 30.80
N ALA A 464 -10.01 -7.30 30.12
CA ALA A 464 -10.41 -7.61 28.75
C ALA A 464 -11.84 -8.15 28.61
N SER A 465 -12.50 -8.50 29.71
CA SER A 465 -13.84 -9.11 29.68
C SER A 465 -14.98 -8.09 29.55
N GLU A 466 -14.66 -6.80 29.53
CA GLU A 466 -15.62 -5.76 29.16
C GLU A 466 -15.88 -5.77 27.65
N LYS A 467 -17.07 -5.34 27.24
CA LYS A 467 -17.50 -5.37 25.84
C LYS A 467 -16.56 -4.58 24.94
N ASN A 468 -16.16 -5.16 23.81
CA ASN A 468 -15.16 -4.65 22.86
C ASN A 468 -13.76 -4.43 23.46
N LYS A 469 -13.49 -4.77 24.72
CA LYS A 469 -12.21 -4.48 25.38
C LYS A 469 -11.20 -5.63 25.31
N GLY A 470 -11.54 -6.72 24.61
CA GLY A 470 -10.75 -7.96 24.56
C GLY A 470 -9.27 -7.82 24.19
N PHE A 471 -8.88 -6.78 23.45
CA PHE A 471 -7.51 -6.56 22.98
C PHE A 471 -6.47 -6.35 24.10
N ILE A 472 -6.87 -5.85 25.28
CA ILE A 472 -5.95 -5.75 26.44
C ILE A 472 -5.67 -7.10 27.11
N GLY A 473 -6.35 -8.17 26.68
CA GLY A 473 -6.21 -9.51 27.27
C GLY A 473 -4.80 -10.09 27.16
N VAL A 474 -3.96 -9.52 26.31
CA VAL A 474 -2.58 -9.94 26.12
C VAL A 474 -1.61 -8.76 26.12
N LEU A 475 -0.40 -9.03 26.57
CA LEU A 475 0.78 -8.18 26.38
C LEU A 475 1.86 -9.00 25.69
N LYS A 476 2.89 -8.32 25.19
CA LYS A 476 3.91 -8.96 24.37
C LYS A 476 5.32 -8.57 24.79
N VAL A 477 6.24 -9.52 24.69
CA VAL A 477 7.69 -9.30 24.72
C VAL A 477 8.24 -9.51 23.32
N LEU A 478 8.88 -8.50 22.73
CA LEU A 478 9.71 -8.65 21.55
C LEU A 478 11.13 -9.02 21.99
N VAL A 479 11.65 -10.13 21.48
CA VAL A 479 13.08 -10.42 21.45
C VAL A 479 13.60 -9.83 20.14
N ASP A 480 14.42 -8.79 20.23
CA ASP A 480 14.87 -7.96 19.11
C ASP A 480 16.39 -8.13 18.93
N ASP A 481 16.77 -9.07 18.06
CA ASP A 481 18.16 -9.35 17.74
C ASP A 481 18.77 -8.30 16.78
N VAL A 482 17.95 -7.44 16.17
CA VAL A 482 18.43 -6.33 15.33
C VAL A 482 19.00 -5.22 16.22
N ASN A 483 18.25 -4.81 17.25
CA ASN A 483 18.66 -3.76 18.18
C ASN A 483 19.33 -4.29 19.45
N LYS A 484 19.49 -5.61 19.57
CA LYS A 484 20.11 -6.30 20.71
C LYS A 484 19.45 -5.94 22.05
N GLN A 485 18.13 -6.07 22.10
CA GLN A 485 17.32 -5.76 23.30
C GLN A 485 16.07 -6.63 23.40
N ILE A 486 15.37 -6.55 24.53
CA ILE A 486 13.95 -6.94 24.62
C ILE A 486 13.05 -5.70 24.71
N SER A 487 11.83 -5.80 24.19
CA SER A 487 10.77 -4.79 24.31
C SER A 487 9.53 -5.37 24.93
N ILE A 488 9.05 -4.81 26.04
CA ILE A 488 7.87 -5.29 26.75
C ILE A 488 6.77 -4.25 26.66
N SER A 489 5.56 -4.64 26.23
CA SER A 489 4.39 -3.75 26.24
C SER A 489 4.15 -3.18 27.64
N ASN A 490 4.03 -1.85 27.77
CA ASN A 490 3.71 -1.23 29.04
C ASN A 490 2.21 -1.40 29.36
N PRO A 491 1.85 -2.15 30.43
CA PRO A 491 0.45 -2.36 30.79
C PRO A 491 -0.31 -1.06 31.07
N LEU A 492 0.33 -0.03 31.66
CA LEU A 492 -0.33 1.25 31.94
C LEU A 492 -0.70 1.99 30.65
N TYR A 493 0.19 1.95 29.64
CA TYR A 493 -0.02 2.61 28.35
C TYR A 493 -1.19 1.97 27.58
N PHE A 494 -1.09 0.66 27.32
CA PHE A 494 -2.07 -0.04 26.51
C PHE A 494 -3.42 -0.19 27.23
N ALA A 495 -3.44 -0.41 28.54
CA ALA A 495 -4.70 -0.49 29.27
C ALA A 495 -5.43 0.86 29.28
N LYS A 496 -4.73 1.99 29.44
CA LYS A 496 -5.35 3.32 29.38
C LYS A 496 -5.92 3.60 27.98
N ALA A 497 -5.17 3.26 26.92
CA ALA A 497 -5.62 3.44 25.55
C ALA A 497 -6.83 2.57 25.17
N TYR A 498 -6.82 1.30 25.56
CA TYR A 498 -7.86 0.35 25.16
C TYR A 498 -9.11 0.42 26.03
N LEU A 499 -8.95 0.60 27.34
CA LEU A 499 -10.08 0.60 28.29
C LEU A 499 -10.71 1.98 28.44
N GLN A 500 -9.96 3.05 28.19
CA GLN A 500 -10.45 4.43 28.26
C GLN A 500 -11.08 4.74 29.63
N ASP A 501 -12.41 4.90 29.70
CA ASP A 501 -13.14 5.14 30.94
C ASP A 501 -13.18 3.92 31.87
N ASP A 502 -13.06 2.71 31.31
CA ASP A 502 -13.00 1.44 32.05
C ASP A 502 -11.59 1.14 32.60
N PHE A 503 -10.64 2.07 32.45
CA PHE A 503 -9.26 1.87 32.83
C PHE A 503 -9.08 1.64 34.34
N ASN A 504 -8.60 0.44 34.68
CA ASN A 504 -8.27 0.10 36.06
C ASN A 504 -6.78 0.26 36.35
N LYS A 505 -6.41 1.46 36.85
CA LYS A 505 -5.02 1.78 37.19
C LYS A 505 -4.38 0.80 38.17
N VAL A 506 -5.13 0.33 39.18
CA VAL A 506 -4.60 -0.58 40.21
C VAL A 506 -4.17 -1.91 39.60
N ILE A 507 -5.02 -2.51 38.75
CA ILE A 507 -4.70 -3.77 38.09
C ILE A 507 -3.49 -3.60 37.16
N ALA A 508 -3.48 -2.54 36.35
CA ALA A 508 -2.39 -2.27 35.41
C ALA A 508 -1.05 -1.99 36.12
N THR A 509 -1.06 -1.24 37.23
CA THR A 509 0.14 -1.01 38.07
C THR A 509 0.66 -2.32 38.67
N ASN A 510 -0.21 -3.17 39.20
CA ASN A 510 0.22 -4.47 39.77
C ASN A 510 0.89 -5.36 38.71
N ILE A 511 0.41 -5.31 37.46
CA ILE A 511 1.04 -6.03 36.35
C ILE A 511 2.40 -5.41 36.01
N LEU A 512 2.52 -4.07 36.01
CA LEU A 512 3.78 -3.38 35.77
C LEU A 512 4.84 -3.73 36.82
N ASP A 513 4.47 -3.68 38.10
CA ASP A 513 5.36 -4.03 39.20
C ASP A 513 5.87 -5.45 39.07
N LYS A 514 4.97 -6.37 38.70
CA LYS A 514 5.33 -7.76 38.45
C LYS A 514 6.35 -7.89 37.32
N LEU A 515 6.20 -7.15 36.22
CA LEU A 515 7.18 -7.13 35.12
C LEU A 515 8.53 -6.54 35.56
N ASN A 516 8.52 -5.43 36.31
CA ASN A 516 9.73 -4.80 36.87
C ASN A 516 10.48 -5.70 37.87
N ASN A 517 9.76 -6.59 38.55
CA ASN A 517 10.31 -7.64 39.42
C ASN A 517 10.77 -8.89 38.65
N THR A 518 10.42 -9.02 37.37
CA THR A 518 10.72 -10.21 36.54
C THR A 518 11.95 -9.99 35.66
N PHE A 519 12.09 -8.79 35.10
CA PHE A 519 13.17 -8.47 34.15
C PHE A 519 14.14 -7.44 34.73
N GLU A 520 15.43 -7.75 34.68
CA GLU A 520 16.47 -6.85 35.15
C GLU A 520 16.75 -5.72 34.14
N GLY A 521 17.08 -4.54 34.66
CA GLY A 521 17.61 -3.43 33.86
C GLY A 521 16.61 -2.78 32.90
N LEU A 522 15.30 -2.94 33.13
CA LEU A 522 14.27 -2.29 32.33
C LEU A 522 14.39 -0.76 32.38
N LYS A 523 14.18 -0.11 31.24
CA LYS A 523 14.17 1.35 31.07
C LYS A 523 12.97 1.80 30.24
N ASN A 524 12.54 3.04 30.42
CA ASN A 524 11.53 3.64 29.56
C ASN A 524 12.03 3.74 28.11
N ALA A 525 11.22 3.28 27.15
CA ALA A 525 11.41 3.60 25.75
C ALA A 525 11.15 5.11 25.51
N LYS A 526 11.73 5.65 24.44
CA LYS A 526 11.38 6.99 23.96
C LYS A 526 10.00 7.02 23.31
N ASP A 527 9.53 5.87 22.84
CA ASP A 527 8.17 5.67 22.34
C ASP A 527 7.18 5.91 23.48
N GLY A 528 6.31 6.91 23.34
CA GLY A 528 5.35 7.26 24.38
C GLY A 528 4.64 8.58 24.07
N MET A 529 3.77 9.01 24.99
CA MET A 529 3.02 10.27 24.87
C MET A 529 2.51 10.70 26.24
N GLU A 530 1.71 11.77 26.30
CA GLU A 530 1.03 12.20 27.51
C GLU A 530 0.00 11.16 27.96
N PHE A 531 -0.02 10.84 29.25
CA PHE A 531 -0.83 9.76 29.82
C PHE A 531 -2.33 10.02 29.71
N ASP A 532 -2.74 11.29 29.83
CA ASP A 532 -4.15 11.67 29.79
C ASP A 532 -4.72 11.64 28.36
N ASP A 533 -3.86 11.83 27.34
CA ASP A 533 -4.25 11.75 25.92
C ASP A 533 -4.62 10.32 25.48
N LEU A 534 -4.22 9.28 26.23
CA LEU A 534 -4.44 7.89 25.84
C LEU A 534 -5.92 7.49 25.83
N SER A 535 -6.74 8.00 26.77
CA SER A 535 -8.18 7.67 26.81
C SER A 535 -8.94 8.18 25.58
N GLY A 536 -8.46 9.27 24.99
CA GLY A 536 -9.03 9.87 23.77
C GLY A 536 -8.12 9.71 22.57
N TYR A 537 -7.22 8.71 22.56
CA TYR A 537 -6.17 8.61 21.57
C TYR A 537 -6.73 8.64 20.14
N HIS A 538 -6.23 9.60 19.37
CA HIS A 538 -6.58 9.80 17.97
C HIS A 538 -5.36 10.35 17.24
N PHE A 539 -4.81 9.55 16.32
CA PHE A 539 -3.51 9.84 15.70
C PHE A 539 -3.53 11.14 14.87
N ALA A 540 -4.52 11.30 13.99
CA ALA A 540 -4.65 12.45 13.10
C ALA A 540 -6.10 12.61 12.64
N MET A 541 -6.48 13.80 12.18
CA MET A 541 -7.82 14.06 11.64
C MET A 541 -8.19 13.03 10.54
N SER A 542 -9.37 12.44 10.64
CA SER A 542 -9.88 11.37 9.74
C SER A 542 -9.21 10.00 9.90
N MET A 543 -8.48 9.77 11.00
CA MET A 543 -8.02 8.43 11.38
C MET A 543 -9.05 7.74 12.30
N PRO A 544 -9.05 6.41 12.36
CA PRO A 544 -9.96 5.66 13.23
C PRO A 544 -9.68 5.90 14.72
N TYR A 545 -10.72 5.85 15.54
CA TYR A 545 -10.65 5.70 16.99
C TYR A 545 -10.59 4.20 17.39
N TYR A 546 -10.53 3.93 18.69
CA TYR A 546 -10.57 2.56 19.21
C TYR A 546 -11.85 1.83 18.81
N GLU A 547 -12.97 2.55 18.79
CA GLU A 547 -14.32 2.06 18.54
C GLU A 547 -14.57 1.76 17.06
N ASP A 548 -13.78 2.33 16.16
CA ASP A 548 -13.87 2.17 14.71
C ASP A 548 -13.23 0.85 14.24
N MET A 549 -13.54 -0.25 14.94
CA MET A 549 -13.03 -1.58 14.65
C MET A 549 -13.54 -2.11 13.30
N GLU A 550 -12.71 -2.92 12.63
CA GLU A 550 -13.05 -3.54 11.36
C GLU A 550 -13.66 -4.93 11.60
N ASP A 551 -14.87 -5.15 11.08
CA ASP A 551 -15.50 -6.48 11.04
C ASP A 551 -14.85 -7.29 9.89
N VAL A 552 -14.03 -8.29 10.22
CA VAL A 552 -13.37 -9.16 9.22
C VAL A 552 -14.18 -10.42 8.89
N ALA A 553 -15.05 -10.85 9.80
CA ALA A 553 -16.03 -11.89 9.53
C ALA A 553 -17.24 -11.79 10.47
N LYS A 554 -18.36 -12.41 10.07
CA LYS A 554 -19.59 -12.52 10.86
C LYS A 554 -20.07 -13.97 10.87
N GLY A 555 -20.57 -14.42 12.01
CA GLY A 555 -21.04 -15.79 12.17
C GLY A 555 -21.01 -16.23 13.63
N ASP A 556 -21.53 -17.43 13.89
CA ASP A 556 -21.45 -18.05 15.21
C ASP A 556 -19.99 -18.10 15.71
N ASN A 557 -19.76 -17.66 16.96
CA ASN A 557 -18.41 -17.56 17.54
C ASN A 557 -17.62 -18.86 17.42
N LYS A 558 -18.25 -20.01 17.73
CA LYS A 558 -17.57 -21.30 17.70
C LYS A 558 -17.16 -21.67 16.28
N LYS A 559 -18.04 -21.44 15.31
CA LYS A 559 -17.71 -21.67 13.88
C LYS A 559 -16.61 -20.73 13.37
N LEU A 560 -16.58 -19.48 13.82
CA LEU A 560 -15.51 -18.54 13.48
C LEU A 560 -14.16 -19.02 14.03
N ILE A 561 -14.11 -19.46 15.28
CA ILE A 561 -12.91 -20.03 15.89
C ILE A 561 -12.44 -21.27 15.13
N GLU A 562 -13.35 -22.19 14.80
CA GLU A 562 -13.04 -23.41 14.02
C GLU A 562 -12.45 -23.07 12.64
N LYS A 563 -13.06 -22.13 11.92
CA LYS A 563 -12.52 -21.65 10.63
C LYS A 563 -11.15 -21.03 10.78
N ALA A 564 -10.96 -20.16 11.77
CA ALA A 564 -9.68 -19.52 12.00
C ALA A 564 -8.57 -20.54 12.27
N LYS A 565 -8.84 -21.54 13.11
CA LYS A 565 -7.90 -22.64 13.37
C LYS A 565 -7.59 -23.47 12.12
N ALA A 566 -8.61 -23.73 11.29
CA ALA A 566 -8.45 -24.48 10.04
C ALA A 566 -7.53 -23.79 9.02
N SER A 567 -7.39 -22.46 9.09
CA SER A 567 -6.46 -21.71 8.22
C SER A 567 -4.98 -22.04 8.44
N GLY A 568 -4.61 -22.57 9.62
CA GLY A 568 -3.20 -22.77 10.01
C GLY A 568 -2.44 -21.49 10.40
N SER A 569 -3.11 -20.34 10.37
CA SER A 569 -2.50 -19.03 10.68
C SER A 569 -2.65 -18.60 12.14
N VAL A 570 -3.38 -19.35 12.97
CA VAL A 570 -3.55 -19.01 14.40
C VAL A 570 -2.28 -19.35 15.19
N VAL A 571 -1.72 -18.35 15.85
CA VAL A 571 -0.56 -18.45 16.76
C VAL A 571 -1.01 -18.82 18.18
N PHE A 572 -2.08 -18.18 18.66
CA PHE A 572 -2.64 -18.45 19.99
C PHE A 572 -4.14 -18.17 20.02
N GLU A 573 -4.80 -18.72 21.02
CA GLU A 573 -6.18 -18.43 21.40
C GLU A 573 -6.24 -18.15 22.90
N LEU A 574 -6.89 -17.05 23.27
CA LEU A 574 -7.19 -16.69 24.65
C LEU A 574 -8.70 -16.63 24.84
N ILE A 575 -9.23 -17.44 25.74
CA ILE A 575 -10.65 -17.38 26.16
C ILE A 575 -10.76 -16.39 27.32
N LEU A 576 -11.67 -15.42 27.19
CA LEU A 576 -11.94 -14.38 28.19
C LEU A 576 -13.04 -14.81 29.16
N ASN A 577 -13.15 -14.13 30.31
CA ASN A 577 -14.11 -14.51 31.36
C ASN A 577 -15.57 -14.31 30.93
N ASN A 578 -15.82 -13.42 29.97
CA ASN A 578 -17.13 -13.21 29.36
C ASN A 578 -17.48 -14.24 28.26
N GLY A 579 -16.58 -15.18 27.96
CA GLY A 579 -16.75 -16.20 26.91
C GLY A 579 -16.31 -15.76 25.51
N SER A 580 -15.96 -14.49 25.30
CA SER A 580 -15.32 -14.02 24.07
C SER A 580 -13.91 -14.63 23.91
N SER A 581 -13.38 -14.63 22.69
CA SER A 581 -12.06 -15.19 22.40
C SER A 581 -11.18 -14.20 21.66
N LEU A 582 -9.92 -14.06 22.07
CA LEU A 582 -8.91 -13.28 21.37
C LEU A 582 -7.93 -14.23 20.69
N LEU A 583 -7.81 -14.11 19.36
CA LEU A 583 -6.88 -14.89 18.56
C LEU A 583 -5.67 -14.04 18.16
N GLY A 584 -4.48 -14.61 18.20
CA GLY A 584 -3.31 -14.06 17.51
C GLY A 584 -3.11 -14.75 16.17
N ILE A 585 -2.93 -13.99 15.11
CA ILE A 585 -2.80 -14.52 13.74
C ILE A 585 -1.49 -14.11 13.07
N LYS A 586 -0.96 -15.02 12.26
CA LYS A 586 0.13 -14.73 11.33
C LYS A 586 -0.39 -13.83 10.21
N LEU A 587 0.36 -12.79 9.90
CA LEU A 587 0.16 -12.00 8.68
C LEU A 587 0.98 -12.61 7.55
N ASP A 588 0.62 -12.30 6.30
CA ASP A 588 1.42 -12.73 5.16
C ASP A 588 2.83 -12.09 5.24
N ASN A 589 3.85 -12.82 4.78
CA ASN A 589 5.27 -12.41 4.92
C ASN A 589 5.55 -11.01 4.36
N ARG A 590 4.83 -10.60 3.32
CA ARG A 590 4.95 -9.27 2.75
C ARG A 590 4.37 -8.20 3.67
N THR A 591 3.24 -8.48 4.30
CA THR A 591 2.59 -7.57 5.24
C THR A 591 3.51 -7.31 6.42
N THR A 592 4.18 -8.33 6.99
CA THR A 592 5.06 -8.15 8.18
C THR A 592 6.29 -7.27 7.92
N LYS A 593 6.68 -7.04 6.65
CA LYS A 593 7.87 -6.25 6.29
C LYS A 593 7.80 -4.79 6.76
N PHE A 594 6.61 -4.26 7.08
CA PHE A 594 6.50 -2.91 7.64
C PHE A 594 7.35 -2.73 8.89
N ALA A 595 7.53 -3.79 9.69
CA ALA A 595 8.35 -3.75 10.89
C ALA A 595 9.80 -3.31 10.60
N LYS A 596 10.35 -3.71 9.44
CA LYS A 596 11.68 -3.24 9.00
C LYS A 596 11.62 -1.81 8.47
N LYS A 597 10.56 -1.43 7.74
CA LYS A 597 10.42 -0.09 7.12
C LYS A 597 10.25 1.04 8.15
N ILE A 598 9.47 0.82 9.21
CA ILE A 598 9.14 1.86 10.19
C ILE A 598 9.82 1.69 11.56
N GLY A 599 10.56 0.60 11.76
CA GLY A 599 11.36 0.37 12.96
C GLY A 599 11.08 -0.98 13.63
N ALA A 600 12.12 -1.80 13.77
CA ALA A 600 12.00 -3.14 14.33
C ALA A 600 11.64 -3.14 15.82
N ASN A 601 11.94 -2.05 16.53
CA ASN A 601 11.80 -1.92 17.98
C ASN A 601 10.35 -2.08 18.49
N ASN A 602 9.32 -1.85 17.68
CA ASN A 602 7.91 -2.03 18.07
C ASN A 602 7.18 -3.12 17.26
N ALA A 603 7.95 -4.04 16.65
CA ALA A 603 7.41 -5.07 15.76
C ALA A 603 6.46 -6.05 16.46
N SER A 604 6.43 -6.09 17.81
CA SER A 604 5.52 -6.95 18.57
C SER A 604 4.04 -6.65 18.35
N VAL A 605 3.65 -5.60 17.64
CA VAL A 605 2.28 -5.49 17.10
C VAL A 605 1.88 -6.76 16.30
N ILE A 606 2.86 -7.51 15.76
CA ILE A 606 2.73 -8.85 15.17
C ILE A 606 2.98 -9.93 16.25
N PRO A 607 2.20 -11.02 16.35
CA PRO A 607 1.04 -11.38 15.53
C PRO A 607 -0.14 -10.44 15.74
N TYR A 608 -0.93 -10.20 14.69
CA TYR A 608 -2.10 -9.32 14.77
C TYR A 608 -3.24 -10.00 15.51
N THR A 609 -4.11 -9.24 16.17
CA THR A 609 -5.13 -9.80 17.06
C THR A 609 -6.54 -9.66 16.49
N ILE A 610 -7.34 -10.73 16.63
CA ILE A 610 -8.75 -10.79 16.24
C ILE A 610 -9.59 -11.11 17.47
N LEU A 611 -10.51 -10.22 17.82
CA LEU A 611 -11.50 -10.43 18.87
C LEU A 611 -12.76 -11.08 18.28
N ILE A 612 -13.11 -12.25 18.77
CA ILE A 612 -14.36 -12.95 18.47
C ILE A 612 -15.34 -12.69 19.62
N GLU A 613 -16.32 -11.84 19.35
CA GLU A 613 -17.33 -11.39 20.31
C GLU A 613 -18.62 -11.01 19.57
N ASP A 614 -19.78 -11.25 20.19
CA ASP A 614 -21.10 -10.90 19.63
C ASP A 614 -21.33 -11.41 18.18
N ASN A 615 -20.91 -12.65 17.88
CA ASN A 615 -21.01 -13.26 16.55
C ASN A 615 -20.24 -12.52 15.43
N LYS A 616 -19.17 -11.83 15.81
CA LYS A 616 -18.30 -11.08 14.90
C LYS A 616 -16.84 -11.36 15.21
N ALA A 617 -16.02 -11.44 14.17
CA ALA A 617 -14.58 -11.34 14.27
C ALA A 617 -14.18 -9.89 13.96
N LYS A 618 -13.64 -9.20 14.96
CA LYS A 618 -13.26 -7.79 14.90
C LYS A 618 -11.75 -7.64 15.05
N ILE A 619 -11.18 -6.67 14.34
CA ILE A 619 -9.81 -6.23 14.58
C ILE A 619 -9.81 -4.75 14.92
N LEU A 620 -8.81 -4.30 15.70
CA LEU A 620 -8.54 -2.86 15.75
C LEU A 620 -8.26 -2.38 14.33
N ALA A 621 -8.75 -1.20 13.97
CA ALA A 621 -8.43 -0.63 12.66
C ALA A 621 -6.89 -0.56 12.52
N PRO A 622 -6.29 -1.11 11.46
CA PRO A 622 -4.83 -1.18 11.38
C PRO A 622 -4.14 0.18 11.43
N LYS A 623 -4.79 1.25 10.94
CA LYS A 623 -4.27 2.61 11.07
C LYS A 623 -4.16 3.05 12.54
N TYR A 624 -5.19 2.82 13.34
CA TYR A 624 -5.19 3.10 14.78
C TYR A 624 -4.14 2.25 15.50
N SER A 625 -4.15 0.94 15.24
CA SER A 625 -3.26 -0.02 15.92
C SER A 625 -1.78 0.26 15.64
N LEU A 626 -1.39 0.48 14.38
CA LEU A 626 -0.01 0.78 14.02
C LEU A 626 0.45 2.11 14.62
N ALA A 627 -0.37 3.16 14.57
CA ALA A 627 -0.02 4.46 15.15
C ALA A 627 0.14 4.40 16.67
N LEU A 628 -0.75 3.68 17.39
CA LEU A 628 -0.65 3.51 18.83
C LEU A 628 0.59 2.69 19.22
N HIS A 629 0.88 1.63 18.47
CA HIS A 629 2.05 0.78 18.73
C HIS A 629 3.37 1.45 18.31
N TYR A 630 3.34 2.48 17.46
CA TYR A 630 4.48 3.29 17.04
C TYR A 630 4.21 4.78 17.31
N PRO A 631 4.25 5.26 18.57
CA PRO A 631 3.89 6.63 18.92
C PRO A 631 4.75 7.71 18.23
N LEU A 632 5.98 7.36 17.84
CA LEU A 632 6.90 8.26 17.13
C LEU A 632 6.75 8.19 15.60
N LEU A 633 5.79 7.42 15.08
CA LEU A 633 5.54 7.30 13.65
C LEU A 633 5.01 8.63 13.12
N SER A 634 5.82 9.30 12.30
CA SER A 634 5.38 10.51 11.59
C SER A 634 4.41 10.16 10.47
N MET A 635 3.64 11.16 9.99
CA MET A 635 2.82 11.01 8.77
C MET A 635 3.66 10.57 7.56
N THR A 636 4.92 11.02 7.47
CA THR A 636 5.83 10.55 6.41
C THR A 636 6.15 9.07 6.56
N GLY A 637 6.42 8.60 7.78
CA GLY A 637 6.59 7.17 8.06
C GLY A 637 5.31 6.37 7.82
N PHE A 638 4.13 6.95 8.06
CA PHE A 638 2.87 6.29 7.74
C PHE A 638 2.67 6.15 6.21
N MET A 639 3.08 7.17 5.43
CA MET A 639 3.02 7.12 3.97
C MET A 639 3.94 6.05 3.36
N THR A 640 5.09 5.72 3.98
CA THR A 640 5.97 4.65 3.47
C THR A 640 5.34 3.25 3.63
N ILE A 641 4.33 3.13 4.49
CA ILE A 641 3.57 1.89 4.71
C ILE A 641 2.09 2.04 4.34
N ALA A 642 1.75 2.95 3.42
CA ALA A 642 0.36 3.30 3.10
C ALA A 642 -0.53 2.10 2.69
N THR A 643 0.07 1.06 2.09
CA THR A 643 -0.62 -0.16 1.66
C THR A 643 -0.81 -1.19 2.78
N VAL A 644 -0.03 -1.09 3.87
CA VAL A 644 0.01 -2.07 4.95
C VAL A 644 -1.31 -2.17 5.72
N PRO A 645 -2.02 -1.07 6.07
CA PRO A 645 -3.31 -1.17 6.72
C PRO A 645 -4.32 -2.03 5.93
N SER A 646 -4.42 -1.81 4.61
CA SER A 646 -5.30 -2.58 3.75
C SER A 646 -4.87 -4.05 3.64
N ALA A 647 -3.56 -4.31 3.59
CA ALA A 647 -3.01 -5.67 3.60
C ALA A 647 -3.34 -6.42 4.90
N ILE A 648 -3.22 -5.79 6.07
CA ILE A 648 -3.59 -6.39 7.36
C ILE A 648 -5.08 -6.79 7.39
N ILE A 649 -5.98 -5.91 6.94
CA ILE A 649 -7.41 -6.23 6.87
C ILE A 649 -7.64 -7.45 5.96
N LYS A 650 -6.95 -7.49 4.82
CA LYS A 650 -7.05 -8.59 3.85
C LYS A 650 -6.57 -9.92 4.43
N ASP A 651 -5.40 -9.93 5.06
CA ASP A 651 -4.82 -11.10 5.72
C ASP A 651 -5.78 -11.65 6.79
N CYS A 652 -6.38 -10.75 7.59
CA CYS A 652 -7.37 -11.13 8.61
C CYS A 652 -8.66 -11.70 8.01
N LYS A 653 -9.16 -11.14 6.89
CA LYS A 653 -10.36 -11.64 6.20
C LYS A 653 -10.14 -13.02 5.59
N LYS A 654 -8.97 -13.26 5.00
CA LYS A 654 -8.56 -14.53 4.36
C LYS A 654 -8.68 -15.73 5.30
N ILE A 655 -8.52 -15.52 6.61
CA ILE A 655 -8.59 -16.57 7.65
C ILE A 655 -9.98 -17.20 7.76
N PHE A 656 -11.04 -16.50 7.34
CA PHE A 656 -12.43 -16.98 7.47
C PHE A 656 -13.07 -17.42 6.16
N GLN A 657 -12.33 -17.36 5.05
CA GLN A 657 -12.78 -17.69 3.71
C GLN A 657 -12.80 -19.19 3.44
#